data_AF-A0A8H4NSZ6-F1
#
_entry.id   AF-A0A8H4NSZ6-F1
#
_cell.length_a   1.000
_cell.length_b   1.000
_cell.length_c   1.000
_cell.angle_alpha   90.00
_cell.angle_beta   90.00
_cell.angle_gamma   90.00
#
_symmetry.space_group_name_H-M   'P 1'
#
loop_
_entity.id
_entity.type
_entity.pdbx_description
1 polymer ?
#
loop_
_entity_poly.entity_id
_entity_poly.type
_entity_poly.pdbx_seq_one_letter_code
_entity_poly.pdbx_strand_id
1 'polypeptide(L)'
;MGCSPSKPVGDDDSRAPRPAKKNAEQQIDLDNIAIPEVTWEKDESWTKWFCEQEQQAIDMGRHDDFLNIYKDFMFHGARAHLTEMFPECDATGTIENMGERHVCTGAGVCRGNDRCKFPTQEFLVLDASYSGIVHSFALMIAKPPTKPVSTNATEAEIDSASPGEKTQTDKQQSWIVPGAELDSPDMRGAKHTMLKAAAQARAKGINTGHAIIQIFIGAELVTCRFDASPKPPTVNSFAPHQPKERIKALNGLVKDTKKAPNAFRGFFAPHWFRQIVRDASNGAEGVTVWDEGPLPIKLPNGLMYHEPTRLLVTRAYDRMAEGVEETSFTVTPPPFPGTEDTPDPEILVRKVDPSKEPGGIIRISLIIGISKSVLWPKLGDYAKTSVMQAGEKAVLEYAKNLHAKGVLDRCGLRVHMGTDDSIFKFVADPIHLTPAKTRALPRPSELGTQDSVAAAPVTRDPMADKSLETDWNLTVAVRPKHELMGSESQFQAIKQYMKEKAKTRSPEELRAMALCTAPLTGRFFLEVNFPGCEVSEEGPFPVVLPDGTETVVENTLLMLARDPKQEPSSIIAAMNLVPLPNGEANMYSDKSWLETPVMKEADERLLQLLKRLNKEGKVSKVDCMAVTMMVKDATIYKFVDGERFEDYSDERMAQVKWG
;
A
#
# COMPACT_ATOMS: atom_id res chain seq x y z
N MET A 1 -34.72 -65.00 -20.52
CA MET A 1 -34.98 -64.98 -21.98
C MET A 1 -35.92 -63.82 -22.22
N GLY A 2 -35.59 -62.69 -22.86
CA GLY A 2 -34.56 -62.37 -23.82
C GLY A 2 -35.26 -61.65 -24.97
N CYS A 3 -35.39 -60.31 -24.90
CA CYS A 3 -35.88 -59.49 -26.01
C CYS A 3 -35.06 -58.19 -26.09
N SER A 4 -34.18 -58.13 -27.08
CA SER A 4 -33.49 -56.92 -27.55
C SER A 4 -34.44 -56.07 -28.39
N PRO A 5 -34.26 -54.74 -28.43
CA PRO A 5 -34.63 -53.93 -29.57
C PRO A 5 -33.41 -53.37 -30.32
N SER A 6 -33.48 -53.54 -31.64
CA SER A 6 -32.92 -52.78 -32.76
C SER A 6 -32.07 -51.51 -32.49
N LYS A 7 -30.89 -51.46 -33.14
CA LYS A 7 -30.22 -50.21 -33.54
C LYS A 7 -30.98 -49.53 -34.69
N PRO A 8 -30.89 -48.19 -34.78
CA PRO A 8 -30.42 -47.59 -36.04
C PRO A 8 -29.28 -46.58 -35.87
N VAL A 9 -28.40 -46.70 -36.85
CA VAL A 9 -27.42 -45.80 -37.50
C VAL A 9 -27.38 -44.31 -37.09
N GLY A 10 -26.20 -43.90 -36.60
CA GLY A 10 -25.33 -42.83 -37.13
C GLY A 10 -25.91 -41.44 -37.47
N ASP A 11 -25.53 -40.45 -36.65
CA ASP A 11 -25.28 -39.07 -37.10
C ASP A 11 -23.87 -38.66 -36.63
N ASP A 12 -22.99 -38.46 -37.62
CA ASP A 12 -21.72 -37.75 -37.50
C ASP A 12 -22.03 -36.27 -37.28
N ASP A 13 -21.70 -35.74 -36.10
CA ASP A 13 -21.52 -34.29 -35.97
C ASP A 13 -20.35 -33.98 -35.01
N SER A 14 -19.24 -33.63 -35.63
CA SER A 14 -17.96 -33.31 -35.03
C SER A 14 -17.81 -31.80 -34.91
N ARG A 15 -18.43 -31.17 -33.90
CA ARG A 15 -18.14 -29.77 -33.49
C ARG A 15 -18.79 -29.38 -32.15
N ALA A 16 -18.22 -29.91 -31.07
CA ALA A 16 -18.18 -29.25 -29.76
C ALA A 16 -17.12 -29.98 -28.90
N PRO A 17 -16.14 -29.31 -28.28
CA PRO A 17 -15.37 -29.96 -27.23
C PRO A 17 -16.33 -30.19 -26.07
N ARG A 18 -16.81 -31.42 -25.94
CA ARG A 18 -17.46 -31.88 -24.70
C ARG A 18 -16.46 -31.68 -23.56
N PRO A 19 -16.89 -31.29 -22.35
CA PRO A 19 -16.01 -31.24 -21.21
C PRO A 19 -15.31 -32.59 -21.11
N ALA A 20 -13.98 -32.59 -21.10
CA ALA A 20 -13.23 -33.82 -20.87
C ALA A 20 -13.82 -34.48 -19.62
N LYS A 21 -14.25 -35.75 -19.76
CA LYS A 21 -14.58 -36.58 -18.61
C LYS A 21 -13.45 -36.36 -17.60
N LYS A 22 -13.77 -35.86 -16.41
CA LYS A 22 -12.84 -35.84 -15.27
C LYS A 22 -12.22 -37.23 -15.23
N ASN A 23 -10.93 -37.32 -15.57
CA ASN A 23 -10.19 -38.54 -15.40
C ASN A 23 -10.43 -38.98 -13.96
N ALA A 24 -10.68 -40.28 -13.79
CA ALA A 24 -10.79 -40.93 -12.50
C ALA A 24 -9.75 -40.34 -11.54
N GLU A 25 -10.17 -40.03 -10.31
CA GLU A 25 -9.29 -39.62 -9.22
C GLU A 25 -8.12 -40.61 -9.16
N GLN A 26 -7.03 -40.28 -9.83
CA GLN A 26 -5.74 -40.85 -9.52
C GLN A 26 -5.54 -40.46 -8.06
N GLN A 27 -5.52 -41.47 -7.20
CA GLN A 27 -5.19 -41.30 -5.80
C GLN A 27 -3.75 -40.78 -5.78
N ILE A 28 -3.59 -39.45 -5.78
CA ILE A 28 -2.30 -38.79 -5.73
C ILE A 28 -1.71 -39.19 -4.40
N ASP A 29 -0.61 -39.93 -4.43
CA ASP A 29 0.18 -40.22 -3.25
C ASP A 29 0.82 -38.91 -2.76
N LEU A 30 0.13 -38.23 -1.85
CA LEU A 30 0.54 -36.94 -1.28
C LEU A 30 1.82 -37.03 -0.44
N ASP A 31 2.28 -38.25 -0.15
CA ASP A 31 3.49 -38.51 0.62
C ASP A 31 4.74 -38.70 -0.25
N ASN A 32 4.58 -38.97 -1.54
CA ASN A 32 5.68 -39.15 -2.52
C ASN A 32 5.67 -38.08 -3.64
N ILE A 33 5.28 -36.85 -3.33
CA ILE A 33 5.32 -35.74 -4.29
C ILE A 33 6.76 -35.23 -4.46
N ALA A 34 7.20 -35.09 -5.71
CA ALA A 34 8.48 -34.46 -6.03
C ALA A 34 8.47 -32.98 -5.61
N ILE A 35 9.39 -32.62 -4.72
CA ILE A 35 9.61 -31.25 -4.26
C ILE A 35 10.61 -30.57 -5.20
N PRO A 36 10.31 -29.39 -5.79
CA PRO A 36 11.26 -28.66 -6.61
C PRO A 36 12.49 -28.23 -5.81
N GLU A 37 13.65 -28.21 -6.46
CA GLU A 37 14.83 -27.52 -5.91
C GLU A 37 14.60 -26.01 -5.99
N VAL A 38 14.87 -25.31 -4.87
CA VAL A 38 14.66 -23.87 -4.73
C VAL A 38 15.89 -23.19 -4.18
N THR A 39 16.06 -21.91 -4.52
CA THR A 39 17.10 -21.04 -3.94
C THR A 39 16.46 -20.13 -2.90
N TRP A 40 17.00 -20.13 -1.68
CA TRP A 40 16.52 -19.30 -0.58
C TRP A 40 17.33 -18.01 -0.49
N GLU A 41 16.63 -16.88 -0.36
CA GLU A 41 17.20 -15.55 -0.17
C GLU A 41 16.76 -15.00 1.19
N LYS A 42 17.65 -14.27 1.88
CA LYS A 42 17.32 -13.55 3.11
C LYS A 42 16.79 -12.16 2.76
N ASP A 43 15.69 -11.76 3.39
CA ASP A 43 15.20 -10.39 3.33
C ASP A 43 15.69 -9.59 4.53
N GLU A 44 16.68 -8.72 4.30
CA GLU A 44 17.26 -7.87 5.34
C GLU A 44 16.32 -6.74 5.79
N SER A 45 15.31 -6.39 4.99
CA SER A 45 14.37 -5.30 5.31
C SER A 45 13.52 -5.65 6.53
N TRP A 46 13.09 -6.91 6.64
CA TRP A 46 12.39 -7.43 7.80
C TRP A 46 13.25 -7.38 9.06
N THR A 47 14.50 -7.87 8.97
CA THR A 47 15.44 -7.84 10.09
C THR A 47 15.66 -6.41 10.58
N LYS A 48 15.87 -5.46 9.66
CA LYS A 48 16.07 -4.05 9.99
C LYS A 48 14.83 -3.45 10.66
N TRP A 49 13.64 -3.63 10.08
CA TRP A 49 12.38 -3.14 10.65
C TRP A 49 12.18 -3.69 12.07
N PHE A 50 12.41 -4.98 12.26
CA PHE A 50 12.21 -5.63 13.55
C PHE A 50 13.20 -5.14 14.63
N CYS A 51 14.48 -4.95 14.26
CA CYS A 51 15.49 -4.36 15.16
C CYS A 51 15.14 -2.92 15.54
N GLU A 52 14.63 -2.13 14.59
CA GLU A 52 14.18 -0.75 14.85
C GLU A 52 13.02 -0.71 15.86
N GLN A 53 12.07 -1.67 15.78
CA GLN A 53 10.94 -1.76 16.72
C GLN A 53 11.39 -2.17 18.13
N GLU A 54 12.32 -3.13 18.27
CA GLU A 54 12.87 -3.48 19.58
C GLU A 54 13.64 -2.32 20.20
N GLN A 55 14.46 -1.61 19.39
CA GLN A 55 15.22 -0.46 19.88
C GLN A 55 14.29 0.67 20.35
N GLN A 56 13.19 0.94 19.64
CA GLN A 56 12.17 1.89 20.09
C GLN A 56 11.56 1.48 21.44
N ALA A 57 11.24 0.20 21.62
CA ALA A 57 10.71 -0.30 22.89
C ALA A 57 11.72 -0.15 24.04
N ILE A 58 13.00 -0.38 23.78
CA ILE A 58 14.11 -0.16 24.72
C ILE A 58 14.23 1.32 25.09
N ASP A 59 14.27 2.19 24.08
CA ASP A 59 14.44 3.64 24.27
C ASP A 59 13.27 4.25 25.07
N MET A 60 12.07 3.67 24.93
CA MET A 60 10.87 4.04 25.70
C MET A 60 10.78 3.38 27.07
N GLY A 61 11.72 2.52 27.47
CA GLY A 61 11.67 1.78 28.74
C GLY A 61 10.54 0.73 28.82
N ARG A 62 10.03 0.27 27.67
CA ARG A 62 8.90 -0.65 27.52
C ARG A 62 9.27 -2.00 26.90
N HIS A 63 10.53 -2.41 27.06
CA HIS A 63 11.02 -3.63 26.44
C HIS A 63 10.29 -4.90 26.97
N ASP A 64 9.97 -4.94 28.26
CA ASP A 64 9.22 -6.07 28.83
C ASP A 64 7.78 -6.16 28.28
N ASP A 65 7.13 -5.01 28.01
CA ASP A 65 5.81 -4.98 27.35
C ASP A 65 5.89 -5.56 25.93
N PHE A 66 6.93 -5.18 25.17
CA PHE A 66 7.19 -5.71 23.83
C PHE A 66 7.34 -7.24 23.84
N LEU A 67 8.05 -7.79 24.83
CA LEU A 67 8.22 -9.23 25.00
C LEU A 67 6.91 -9.94 25.41
N ASN A 68 6.06 -9.30 26.22
CA ASN A 68 4.78 -9.85 26.64
C ASN A 68 3.79 -10.01 25.48
N ILE A 69 3.80 -9.09 24.50
CA ILE A 69 2.92 -9.14 23.32
C ILE A 69 3.58 -9.75 22.09
N TYR A 70 4.78 -10.32 22.25
CA TYR A 70 5.66 -10.72 21.15
C TYR A 70 5.00 -11.59 20.08
N LYS A 71 4.26 -12.63 20.52
CA LYS A 71 3.56 -13.54 19.61
C LYS A 71 2.60 -12.79 18.70
N ASP A 72 1.75 -11.96 19.29
CA ASP A 72 0.72 -11.25 18.56
C ASP A 72 1.36 -10.17 17.68
N PHE A 73 2.37 -9.46 18.18
CA PHE A 73 3.19 -8.52 17.39
C PHE A 73 3.73 -9.18 16.12
N MET A 74 4.32 -10.37 16.24
CA MET A 74 4.88 -11.11 15.12
C MET A 74 3.82 -11.54 14.11
N PHE A 75 2.68 -12.07 14.57
CA PHE A 75 1.61 -12.50 13.66
C PHE A 75 1.00 -11.31 12.90
N HIS A 76 0.79 -10.18 13.57
CA HIS A 76 0.33 -8.94 12.92
C HIS A 76 1.40 -8.38 11.98
N GLY A 77 2.67 -8.42 12.36
CA GLY A 77 3.79 -8.00 11.52
C GLY A 77 3.91 -8.79 10.21
N ALA A 78 3.82 -10.12 10.26
CA ALA A 78 3.78 -10.95 9.05
C ALA A 78 2.56 -10.60 8.17
N ARG A 79 1.37 -10.46 8.77
CA ARG A 79 0.16 -10.10 8.01
C ARG A 79 0.28 -8.72 7.36
N ALA A 80 0.87 -7.75 8.06
CA ALA A 80 1.12 -6.41 7.55
C ALA A 80 2.15 -6.42 6.41
N HIS A 81 3.23 -7.19 6.52
CA HIS A 81 4.21 -7.37 5.46
C HIS A 81 3.58 -7.99 4.20
N LEU A 82 2.69 -8.98 4.36
CA LEU A 82 1.92 -9.53 3.23
C LEU A 82 0.96 -8.50 2.63
N THR A 83 0.29 -7.66 3.43
CA THR A 83 -0.51 -6.54 2.92
C THR A 83 0.33 -5.57 2.12
N GLU A 84 1.54 -5.24 2.60
CA GLU A 84 2.44 -4.33 1.91
C GLU A 84 2.85 -4.89 0.55
N MET A 85 3.17 -6.18 0.47
CA MET A 85 3.45 -6.79 -0.82
C MET A 85 2.21 -6.94 -1.71
N PHE A 86 1.07 -7.36 -1.17
CA PHE A 86 -0.13 -7.75 -1.91
C PHE A 86 -1.39 -6.98 -1.47
N PRO A 87 -1.42 -5.64 -1.56
CA PRO A 87 -2.54 -4.83 -1.07
C PRO A 87 -3.81 -5.10 -1.85
N GLU A 88 -3.69 -5.49 -3.13
CA GLU A 88 -4.86 -5.81 -3.93
C GLU A 88 -5.57 -7.04 -3.39
N CYS A 89 -4.81 -7.97 -2.79
CA CYS A 89 -5.33 -9.17 -2.15
C CYS A 89 -5.89 -8.85 -0.76
N ASP A 90 -5.27 -7.91 -0.03
CA ASP A 90 -5.78 -7.43 1.25
C ASP A 90 -7.16 -6.77 1.10
N ALA A 91 -7.30 -5.86 0.12
CA ALA A 91 -8.53 -5.13 -0.16
C ALA A 91 -9.71 -6.07 -0.51
N THR A 92 -9.43 -7.21 -1.14
CA THR A 92 -10.44 -8.22 -1.48
C THR A 92 -10.58 -9.30 -0.40
N GLY A 93 -9.79 -9.26 0.67
CA GLY A 93 -9.82 -10.26 1.74
C GLY A 93 -9.28 -11.63 1.34
N THR A 94 -8.39 -11.70 0.34
CA THR A 94 -7.80 -12.95 -0.17
C THR A 94 -6.43 -13.28 0.43
N ILE A 95 -6.02 -12.55 1.46
CA ILE A 95 -4.93 -12.96 2.36
C ILE A 95 -5.56 -13.71 3.53
N GLU A 96 -5.56 -15.04 3.43
CA GLU A 96 -6.21 -15.92 4.38
C GLU A 96 -5.27 -16.36 5.50
N ASN A 97 -5.77 -16.33 6.73
CA ASN A 97 -5.13 -16.96 7.87
C ASN A 97 -5.54 -18.44 7.89
N MET A 98 -4.56 -19.33 7.69
CA MET A 98 -4.78 -20.79 7.61
C MET A 98 -4.69 -21.48 8.97
N GLY A 99 -4.50 -20.72 10.05
CA GLY A 99 -4.31 -21.20 11.40
C GLY A 99 -2.89 -21.68 11.70
N GLU A 100 -2.76 -22.38 12.83
CA GLU A 100 -1.49 -22.93 13.29
C GLU A 100 -1.00 -24.05 12.36
N ARG A 101 0.29 -24.01 11.99
CA ARG A 101 0.89 -24.99 11.10
C ARG A 101 1.98 -25.77 11.81
N HIS A 102 1.80 -27.08 11.90
CA HIS A 102 2.80 -27.93 12.51
C HIS A 102 4.10 -27.96 11.69
N VAL A 103 5.18 -27.45 12.28
CA VAL A 103 6.55 -27.53 11.76
C VAL A 103 7.31 -28.66 12.46
N CYS A 104 7.99 -29.49 11.67
CA CYS A 104 8.78 -30.60 12.17
C CYS A 104 10.26 -30.25 12.06
N THR A 105 10.95 -30.19 13.21
CA THR A 105 12.33 -29.71 13.32
C THR A 105 13.38 -30.75 12.93
N GLY A 106 12.98 -32.01 12.79
CA GLY A 106 13.79 -33.10 12.25
C GLY A 106 13.85 -33.06 10.72
N ALA A 107 14.96 -33.55 10.13
CA ALA A 107 15.23 -33.54 8.69
C ALA A 107 14.32 -34.50 7.87
N GLY A 108 13.01 -34.22 7.85
CA GLY A 108 12.07 -34.80 6.87
C GLY A 108 11.06 -35.82 7.40
N VAL A 109 11.07 -36.19 8.69
CA VAL A 109 10.04 -37.10 9.25
C VAL A 109 9.64 -36.63 10.64
N CYS A 110 8.39 -36.20 10.81
CA CYS A 110 7.83 -35.87 12.12
C CYS A 110 7.74 -37.15 12.97
N ARG A 111 8.63 -37.34 13.96
CA ARG A 111 8.54 -38.45 14.92
C ARG A 111 8.52 -37.92 16.36
N GLY A 112 7.55 -38.38 17.15
CA GLY A 112 7.48 -38.07 18.59
C GLY A 112 7.35 -36.58 18.91
N ASN A 113 8.25 -36.07 19.75
CA ASN A 113 8.28 -34.68 20.25
C ASN A 113 9.01 -33.70 19.31
N ASP A 114 9.26 -34.05 18.03
CA ASP A 114 9.87 -33.17 17.01
C ASP A 114 8.91 -32.07 16.53
N ARG A 115 8.30 -31.36 17.46
CA ARG A 115 7.45 -30.21 17.18
C ARG A 115 8.23 -28.93 17.44
N CYS A 116 8.09 -27.96 16.54
CA CYS A 116 8.49 -26.60 16.84
C CYS A 116 7.85 -26.18 18.15
N LYS A 117 8.68 -25.69 19.08
CA LYS A 117 8.25 -25.35 20.45
C LYS A 117 7.59 -23.98 20.53
N PHE A 118 7.66 -23.21 19.44
CA PHE A 118 7.19 -21.84 19.36
C PHE A 118 5.85 -21.79 18.61
N PRO A 119 4.97 -20.83 18.94
CA PRO A 119 3.71 -20.63 18.21
C PRO A 119 3.97 -20.37 16.73
N THR A 120 3.10 -20.93 15.89
CA THR A 120 3.19 -20.77 14.43
C THR A 120 1.89 -20.25 13.83
N GLN A 121 1.98 -19.59 12.68
CA GLN A 121 0.83 -19.08 11.95
C GLN A 121 1.11 -19.16 10.44
N GLU A 122 0.27 -19.90 9.71
CA GLU A 122 0.32 -19.97 8.24
C GLU A 122 -0.64 -18.96 7.63
N PHE A 123 -0.19 -18.31 6.55
CA PHE A 123 -0.98 -17.43 5.72
C PHE A 123 -0.89 -17.88 4.26
N LEU A 124 -2.00 -17.76 3.55
CA LEU A 124 -2.10 -18.02 2.12
C LEU A 124 -2.56 -16.76 1.41
N VAL A 125 -1.79 -16.30 0.43
CA VAL A 125 -2.16 -15.16 -0.41
C VAL A 125 -2.70 -15.70 -1.73
N LEU A 126 -4.02 -15.62 -1.88
CA LEU A 126 -4.73 -15.93 -3.10
C LEU A 126 -4.91 -14.67 -3.94
N ASP A 127 -4.95 -14.84 -5.26
CA ASP A 127 -5.19 -13.72 -6.14
C ASP A 127 -6.52 -13.01 -5.83
N ALA A 128 -6.49 -11.68 -5.89
CA ALA A 128 -7.63 -10.81 -5.58
C ALA A 128 -8.87 -11.03 -6.46
N SER A 129 -8.74 -11.79 -7.55
CA SER A 129 -9.82 -12.05 -8.50
C SER A 129 -10.38 -13.47 -8.37
N TYR A 130 -9.95 -14.23 -7.33
CA TYR A 130 -10.33 -15.63 -7.10
C TYR A 130 -10.12 -16.54 -8.33
N SER A 131 -9.08 -16.25 -9.12
CA SER A 131 -8.70 -17.00 -10.32
C SER A 131 -8.07 -18.36 -10.00
N GLY A 132 -7.78 -18.62 -8.73
CA GLY A 132 -7.12 -19.84 -8.25
C GLY A 132 -5.60 -19.79 -8.37
N ILE A 133 -5.00 -18.61 -8.57
CA ILE A 133 -3.56 -18.40 -8.52
C ILE A 133 -3.16 -18.11 -7.08
N VAL A 134 -2.18 -18.86 -6.57
CA VAL A 134 -1.53 -18.57 -5.29
C VAL A 134 -0.34 -17.66 -5.53
N HIS A 135 -0.35 -16.49 -4.90
CA HIS A 135 0.77 -15.56 -4.93
C HIS A 135 1.83 -15.89 -3.90
N SER A 136 1.42 -16.28 -2.68
CA SER A 136 2.37 -16.56 -1.61
C SER A 136 1.86 -17.59 -0.62
N PHE A 137 2.76 -18.46 -0.17
CA PHE A 137 2.63 -19.21 1.07
C PHE A 137 3.54 -18.55 2.11
N ALA A 138 3.01 -18.22 3.28
CA ALA A 138 3.79 -17.59 4.33
C ALA A 138 3.63 -18.32 5.66
N LEU A 139 4.72 -18.48 6.39
CA LEU A 139 4.74 -19.12 7.69
C LEU A 139 5.51 -18.25 8.68
N MET A 140 4.83 -17.86 9.75
CA MET A 140 5.42 -17.12 10.86
C MET A 140 5.65 -18.05 12.06
N ILE A 141 6.88 -18.09 12.57
CA ILE A 141 7.28 -18.76 13.81
C ILE A 141 7.66 -17.69 14.83
N ALA A 142 6.80 -17.49 15.83
CA ALA A 142 6.97 -16.47 16.85
C ALA A 142 7.97 -16.91 17.95
N LYS A 143 9.24 -17.01 17.57
CA LYS A 143 10.35 -17.31 18.49
C LYS A 143 10.83 -16.02 19.17
N PRO A 144 10.68 -15.86 20.50
CA PRO A 144 11.08 -14.65 21.21
C PRO A 144 12.62 -14.49 21.23
N PRO A 145 13.13 -13.25 21.22
CA PRO A 145 14.55 -12.99 21.35
C PRO A 145 15.03 -13.40 22.74
N THR A 146 16.28 -13.83 22.82
CA THR A 146 16.89 -14.31 24.06
C THR A 146 17.82 -13.25 24.62
N LYS A 147 17.71 -12.96 25.92
CA LYS A 147 18.60 -12.04 26.60
C LYS A 147 20.07 -12.42 26.35
N PRO A 148 20.92 -11.49 25.89
CA PRO A 148 22.33 -11.77 25.68
C PRO A 148 22.96 -12.15 27.02
N VAL A 149 23.59 -13.33 27.06
CA VAL A 149 24.36 -13.75 28.23
C VAL A 149 25.65 -12.95 28.19
N SER A 150 25.88 -12.07 29.17
CA SER A 150 27.13 -11.33 29.32
C SER A 150 28.26 -12.34 29.53
N THR A 151 28.91 -12.73 28.44
CA THR A 151 30.11 -13.57 28.49
C THR A 151 31.28 -12.62 28.66
N ASN A 152 31.95 -12.76 29.81
CA ASN A 152 33.15 -12.05 30.27
C ASN A 152 32.91 -10.79 31.13
N ALA A 153 32.35 -10.99 32.33
CA ALA A 153 32.94 -10.33 33.50
C ALA A 153 33.93 -11.34 34.10
N THR A 154 35.21 -11.20 33.78
CA THR A 154 36.27 -11.88 34.56
C THR A 154 36.16 -11.40 36.01
N GLU A 155 36.27 -12.31 36.97
CA GLU A 155 36.23 -12.08 38.42
C GLU A 155 37.24 -11.01 38.93
N ALA A 156 38.07 -10.43 38.06
CA ALA A 156 39.03 -9.38 38.36
C ALA A 156 38.44 -7.95 38.45
N GLU A 157 37.19 -7.70 38.05
CA GLU A 157 36.57 -6.36 38.15
C GLU A 157 35.62 -6.20 39.36
N ILE A 158 35.36 -7.27 40.12
CA ILE A 158 34.41 -7.25 41.23
C ILE A 158 34.98 -6.55 42.49
N ASP A 159 36.31 -6.41 42.61
CA ASP A 159 36.95 -5.89 43.83
C ASP A 159 37.26 -4.38 43.83
N SER A 160 36.80 -3.60 42.83
CA SER A 160 37.10 -2.15 42.77
C SER A 160 35.90 -1.20 42.80
N ALA A 161 34.66 -1.71 42.91
CA ALA A 161 33.48 -0.86 43.04
C ALA A 161 33.25 -0.43 44.50
N SER A 162 33.52 0.84 44.80
CA SER A 162 33.15 1.46 46.07
C SER A 162 31.62 1.47 46.26
N PRO A 163 31.10 1.18 47.46
CA PRO A 163 29.67 1.18 47.73
C PRO A 163 29.16 2.62 47.86
N GLY A 164 28.73 3.25 46.76
CA GLY A 164 28.24 4.63 46.82
C GLY A 164 27.66 5.25 45.55
N GLU A 165 27.77 4.62 44.38
CA GLU A 165 27.23 5.17 43.13
C GLU A 165 26.32 4.14 42.46
N LYS A 166 25.00 4.28 42.66
CA LYS A 166 24.03 3.72 41.73
C LYS A 166 24.03 4.61 40.48
N THR A 167 25.05 4.44 39.63
CA THR A 167 25.05 4.99 38.29
C THR A 167 23.90 4.38 37.51
N GLN A 168 22.88 5.21 37.33
CA GLN A 168 21.73 5.05 36.47
C GLN A 168 22.17 5.08 35.01
N THR A 169 22.81 4.02 34.52
CA THR A 169 23.08 3.80 33.08
C THR A 169 23.10 2.31 32.73
N ASP A 170 22.09 1.55 33.15
CA ASP A 170 21.77 0.28 32.48
C ASP A 170 20.98 0.61 31.21
N LYS A 171 21.68 1.00 30.13
CA LYS A 171 21.07 1.01 28.80
C LYS A 171 20.74 -0.43 28.46
N GLN A 172 19.47 -0.81 28.56
CA GLN A 172 19.00 -2.15 28.23
C GLN A 172 19.42 -2.47 26.79
N GLN A 173 20.30 -3.46 26.61
CA GLN A 173 20.83 -3.85 25.30
C GLN A 173 19.78 -4.68 24.52
N SER A 174 19.76 -4.55 23.19
CA SER A 174 18.94 -5.37 22.27
C SER A 174 19.14 -6.87 22.52
N TRP A 175 18.06 -7.65 22.47
CA TRP A 175 18.08 -9.11 22.62
C TRP A 175 18.08 -9.83 21.27
N ILE A 176 17.96 -9.09 20.16
CA ILE A 176 18.00 -9.63 18.81
C ILE A 176 19.46 -9.83 18.36
N VAL A 177 19.74 -11.02 17.82
CA VAL A 177 21.00 -11.33 17.14
C VAL A 177 20.70 -11.67 15.67
N PRO A 178 20.91 -10.74 14.73
CA PRO A 178 20.70 -11.00 13.30
C PRO A 178 21.50 -12.21 12.82
N GLY A 179 20.84 -13.08 12.05
CA GLY A 179 21.38 -14.30 11.47
C GLY A 179 21.31 -15.54 12.37
N ALA A 180 20.95 -15.42 13.65
CA ALA A 180 20.98 -16.52 14.60
C ALA A 180 20.09 -17.72 14.21
N GLU A 181 19.00 -17.46 13.48
CA GLU A 181 18.02 -18.50 13.12
C GLU A 181 18.19 -19.09 11.71
N LEU A 182 19.09 -18.56 10.89
CA LEU A 182 19.18 -18.97 9.46
C LEU A 182 19.53 -20.46 9.28
N ASP A 183 20.35 -20.99 10.18
CA ASP A 183 20.78 -22.40 10.19
C ASP A 183 20.07 -23.25 11.25
N SER A 184 19.05 -22.69 11.92
CA SER A 184 18.38 -23.38 13.03
C SER A 184 17.60 -24.61 12.55
N PRO A 185 17.40 -25.63 13.41
CA PRO A 185 16.52 -26.76 13.11
C PRO A 185 15.08 -26.32 12.77
N ASP A 186 14.60 -25.25 13.42
CA ASP A 186 13.28 -24.67 13.14
C ASP A 186 13.21 -24.13 11.71
N MET A 187 14.23 -23.40 11.26
CA MET A 187 14.31 -22.87 9.88
C MET A 187 14.36 -23.99 8.84
N ARG A 188 15.19 -25.03 9.06
CA ARG A 188 15.27 -26.18 8.15
C ARG A 188 13.94 -26.94 8.07
N GLY A 189 13.28 -27.16 9.21
CA GLY A 189 11.97 -27.78 9.29
C GLY A 189 10.90 -26.96 8.56
N ALA A 190 10.88 -25.64 8.78
CA ALA A 190 9.94 -24.72 8.14
C ALA A 190 10.08 -24.73 6.61
N LYS A 191 11.33 -24.66 6.10
CA LYS A 191 11.62 -24.73 4.65
C LYS A 191 11.04 -26.00 4.03
N HIS A 192 11.26 -27.15 4.66
CA HIS A 192 10.74 -28.43 4.18
C HIS A 192 9.20 -28.49 4.23
N THR A 193 8.59 -28.10 5.36
CA THR A 193 7.13 -28.11 5.54
C THR A 193 6.41 -27.26 4.50
N MET A 194 6.91 -26.05 4.25
CA MET A 194 6.28 -25.12 3.31
C MET A 194 6.45 -25.57 1.86
N LEU A 195 7.61 -26.11 1.49
CA LEU A 195 7.81 -26.71 0.17
C LEU A 195 6.87 -27.90 -0.06
N LYS A 196 6.71 -28.79 0.94
CA LYS A 196 5.75 -29.90 0.86
C LYS A 196 4.31 -29.39 0.73
N ALA A 197 3.93 -28.35 1.48
CA ALA A 197 2.60 -27.73 1.40
C ALA A 197 2.30 -27.18 0.00
N ALA A 198 3.23 -26.43 -0.59
CA ALA A 198 3.09 -25.88 -1.94
C ALA A 198 3.04 -26.98 -3.01
N ALA A 199 3.83 -28.04 -2.86
CA ALA A 199 3.81 -29.20 -3.75
C ALA A 199 2.49 -29.98 -3.68
N GLN A 200 1.95 -30.16 -2.47
CA GLN A 200 0.62 -30.76 -2.27
C GLN A 200 -0.49 -29.90 -2.88
N ALA A 201 -0.42 -28.57 -2.73
CA ALA A 201 -1.36 -27.65 -3.37
C ALA A 201 -1.31 -27.79 -4.90
N ARG A 202 -0.10 -27.81 -5.49
CA ARG A 202 0.10 -28.04 -6.92
C ARG A 202 -0.50 -29.36 -7.38
N ALA A 203 -0.25 -30.45 -6.65
CA ALA A 203 -0.77 -31.77 -6.99
C ALA A 203 -2.32 -31.81 -6.96
N LYS A 204 -2.95 -31.03 -6.07
CA LYS A 204 -4.41 -30.84 -6.02
C LYS A 204 -4.97 -29.95 -7.14
N GLY A 205 -4.14 -29.49 -8.07
CA GLY A 205 -4.54 -28.65 -9.21
C GLY A 205 -4.61 -27.15 -8.90
N ILE A 206 -4.09 -26.70 -7.75
CA ILE A 206 -3.98 -25.27 -7.44
C ILE A 206 -2.82 -24.66 -8.24
N ASN A 207 -3.04 -23.48 -8.84
CA ASN A 207 -1.99 -22.82 -9.61
C ASN A 207 -0.97 -22.15 -8.68
N THR A 208 0.09 -22.90 -8.36
CA THR A 208 1.27 -22.43 -7.62
C THR A 208 2.42 -22.06 -8.55
N GLY A 209 2.16 -21.81 -9.83
CA GLY A 209 3.18 -21.53 -10.84
C GLY A 209 4.10 -20.40 -10.40
N HIS A 210 3.52 -19.25 -10.02
CA HIS A 210 4.25 -18.05 -9.62
C HIS A 210 4.31 -17.85 -8.08
N ALA A 211 4.11 -18.92 -7.31
CA ALA A 211 4.01 -18.81 -5.86
C ALA A 211 5.39 -18.55 -5.22
N ILE A 212 5.41 -17.57 -4.32
CA ILE A 212 6.55 -17.29 -3.44
C ILE A 212 6.32 -18.00 -2.10
N ILE A 213 7.38 -18.52 -1.49
CA ILE A 213 7.33 -19.03 -0.12
C ILE A 213 8.07 -18.04 0.76
N GLN A 214 7.48 -17.70 1.90
CA GLN A 214 8.05 -16.80 2.90
C GLN A 214 8.04 -17.47 4.26
N ILE A 215 9.17 -17.42 4.96
CA ILE A 215 9.30 -18.00 6.29
C ILE A 215 9.92 -16.97 7.21
N PHE A 216 9.16 -16.60 8.24
CA PHE A 216 9.57 -15.67 9.27
C PHE A 216 9.89 -16.46 10.54
N ILE A 217 11.06 -16.22 11.14
CA ILE A 217 11.43 -16.73 12.45
C ILE A 217 12.07 -15.61 13.23
N GLY A 218 11.34 -15.01 14.18
CA GLY A 218 11.86 -13.86 14.91
C GLY A 218 12.23 -12.71 13.95
N ALA A 219 13.45 -12.20 14.10
CA ALA A 219 14.01 -11.15 13.25
C ALA A 219 14.40 -11.60 11.83
N GLU A 220 14.25 -12.88 11.48
CA GLU A 220 14.69 -13.42 10.19
C GLU A 220 13.53 -13.69 9.25
N LEU A 221 13.64 -13.22 8.01
CA LEU A 221 12.76 -13.58 6.90
C LEU A 221 13.59 -14.21 5.78
N VAL A 222 13.21 -15.41 5.35
CA VAL A 222 13.73 -16.03 4.14
C VAL A 222 12.63 -16.27 3.12
N THR A 223 12.97 -16.08 1.85
CA THR A 223 12.04 -16.21 0.74
C THR A 223 12.62 -17.07 -0.39
N CYS A 224 11.75 -17.76 -1.13
CA CYS A 224 12.12 -18.44 -2.37
C CYS A 224 10.95 -18.47 -3.36
N ARG A 225 11.25 -18.63 -4.65
CA ARG A 225 10.23 -19.05 -5.63
C ARG A 225 10.01 -20.55 -5.46
N PHE A 226 8.75 -20.97 -5.35
CA PHE A 226 8.42 -22.39 -5.29
C PHE A 226 8.83 -23.14 -6.57
N ASP A 227 8.78 -22.45 -7.71
CA ASP A 227 9.17 -23.00 -9.00
C ASP A 227 10.05 -21.98 -9.73
N ALA A 228 11.34 -22.30 -9.83
CA ALA A 228 12.34 -21.44 -10.44
C ALA A 228 12.45 -21.61 -11.98
N SER A 229 11.67 -22.52 -12.58
CA SER A 229 11.71 -22.73 -14.03
C SER A 229 11.26 -21.47 -14.78
N PRO A 230 11.96 -21.07 -15.86
CA PRO A 230 11.53 -19.96 -16.70
C PRO A 230 10.17 -20.30 -17.32
N LYS A 231 9.17 -19.48 -17.03
CA LYS A 231 7.80 -19.68 -17.51
C LYS A 231 7.20 -18.34 -17.96
N PRO A 232 6.34 -18.36 -18.99
CA PRO A 232 5.65 -17.15 -19.40
C PRO A 232 4.73 -16.64 -18.29
N PRO A 233 4.39 -15.34 -18.28
CA PRO A 233 3.38 -14.81 -17.38
C PRO A 233 2.05 -15.56 -17.53
N THR A 234 1.42 -15.89 -16.41
CA THR A 234 0.06 -16.41 -16.39
C THR A 234 -0.92 -15.27 -16.67
N VAL A 235 -1.85 -15.52 -17.59
CA VAL A 235 -2.92 -14.61 -17.97
C VAL A 235 -4.25 -15.34 -17.82
N ASN A 236 -4.99 -15.01 -16.77
CA ASN A 236 -6.33 -15.56 -16.54
C ASN A 236 -7.37 -14.52 -16.97
N SER A 237 -8.30 -14.93 -17.84
CA SER A 237 -9.48 -14.13 -18.19
C SER A 237 -10.58 -14.35 -17.16
N PHE A 238 -11.31 -13.29 -16.83
CA PHE A 238 -12.47 -13.34 -15.94
C PHE A 238 -13.72 -13.02 -16.72
N ALA A 239 -14.82 -13.67 -16.34
CA ALA A 239 -16.13 -13.18 -16.72
C ALA A 239 -16.32 -11.80 -16.05
N PRO A 240 -16.63 -10.74 -16.80
CA PRO A 240 -16.86 -9.43 -16.20
C PRO A 240 -18.05 -9.53 -15.24
N HIS A 241 -17.79 -9.39 -13.94
CA HIS A 241 -18.87 -9.18 -12.97
C HIS A 241 -19.32 -7.73 -13.10
N GLN A 242 -20.31 -7.47 -13.96
CA GLN A 242 -20.92 -6.15 -14.03
C GLN A 242 -21.89 -6.00 -12.85
N PRO A 243 -21.67 -5.05 -11.93
CA PRO A 243 -22.59 -4.81 -10.83
C PRO A 243 -24.00 -4.53 -11.38
N LYS A 244 -25.03 -5.05 -10.72
CA LYS A 244 -26.45 -4.83 -11.12
C LYS A 244 -26.78 -3.34 -11.28
N GLU A 245 -26.12 -2.49 -10.50
CA GLU A 245 -26.23 -1.03 -10.54
C GLU A 245 -25.68 -0.44 -11.84
N ARG A 246 -24.53 -0.92 -12.32
CA ARG A 246 -23.94 -0.52 -13.61
C ARG A 246 -24.88 -0.89 -14.76
N ILE A 247 -25.45 -2.09 -14.74
CA ILE A 247 -26.44 -2.55 -15.72
C ILE A 247 -27.70 -1.66 -15.67
N LYS A 248 -28.18 -1.31 -14.48
CA LYS A 248 -29.34 -0.44 -14.29
C LYS A 248 -29.10 0.99 -14.80
N ALA A 249 -27.92 1.56 -14.53
CA ALA A 249 -27.51 2.87 -15.02
C ALA A 249 -27.41 2.90 -16.56
N LEU A 250 -26.75 1.91 -17.15
CA LEU A 250 -26.67 1.74 -18.61
C LEU A 250 -28.07 1.65 -19.24
N ASN A 251 -28.98 0.87 -18.65
CA ASN A 251 -30.36 0.77 -19.13
C ASN A 251 -31.16 2.07 -19.02
N GLY A 252 -30.88 2.91 -18.02
CA GLY A 252 -31.46 4.25 -17.90
C GLY A 252 -31.04 5.15 -19.04
N LEU A 253 -29.73 5.24 -19.30
CA LEU A 253 -29.15 6.05 -20.36
C LEU A 253 -29.60 5.61 -21.77
N VAL A 254 -29.77 4.30 -21.99
CA VAL A 254 -30.36 3.76 -23.23
C VAL A 254 -31.77 4.31 -23.48
N LYS A 255 -32.59 4.43 -22.43
CA LYS A 255 -33.98 4.93 -22.58
C LYS A 255 -34.00 6.39 -22.99
N ASP A 256 -33.11 7.21 -22.43
CA ASP A 256 -33.05 8.63 -22.76
C ASP A 256 -32.45 8.87 -24.15
N THR A 257 -31.46 8.05 -24.53
CA THR A 257 -30.90 8.08 -25.89
C THR A 257 -31.96 7.83 -26.97
N LYS A 258 -32.91 6.91 -26.71
CA LYS A 258 -34.01 6.62 -27.65
C LYS A 258 -34.97 7.80 -27.86
N LYS A 259 -35.08 8.72 -26.89
CA LYS A 259 -35.99 9.87 -26.99
C LYS A 259 -35.43 11.00 -27.86
N ALA A 260 -34.10 11.17 -27.91
CA ALA A 260 -33.46 12.24 -28.66
C ALA A 260 -32.11 11.79 -29.28
N PRO A 261 -32.10 10.81 -30.20
CA PRO A 261 -30.87 10.14 -30.67
C PRO A 261 -29.80 11.09 -31.21
N ASN A 262 -30.18 12.15 -31.91
CA ASN A 262 -29.23 13.10 -32.48
C ASN A 262 -28.49 13.94 -31.42
N ALA A 263 -29.13 14.20 -30.27
CA ALA A 263 -28.51 14.95 -29.19
C ALA A 263 -27.39 14.14 -28.49
N PHE A 264 -27.45 12.81 -28.55
CA PHE A 264 -26.50 11.91 -27.90
C PHE A 264 -25.37 11.40 -28.81
N ARG A 265 -25.39 11.76 -30.10
CA ARG A 265 -24.38 11.29 -31.06
C ARG A 265 -22.99 11.75 -30.64
N GLY A 266 -22.06 10.80 -30.47
CA GLY A 266 -20.69 11.07 -30.06
C GLY A 266 -20.48 11.36 -28.56
N PHE A 267 -21.54 11.43 -27.75
CA PHE A 267 -21.43 11.67 -26.30
C PHE A 267 -21.11 10.41 -25.50
N PHE A 268 -21.34 9.21 -26.05
CA PHE A 268 -21.01 7.96 -25.36
C PHE A 268 -19.53 7.89 -24.95
N ALA A 269 -18.61 8.17 -25.89
CA ALA A 269 -17.17 8.05 -25.67
C ALA A 269 -16.64 8.91 -24.50
N PRO A 270 -16.92 10.21 -24.40
CA PRO A 270 -16.44 11.02 -23.27
C PRO A 270 -17.03 10.60 -21.92
N HIS A 271 -18.32 10.25 -21.85
CA HIS A 271 -18.93 9.79 -20.59
C HIS A 271 -18.38 8.43 -20.16
N TRP A 272 -18.16 7.53 -21.12
CA TRP A 272 -17.59 6.22 -20.84
C TRP A 272 -16.12 6.31 -20.44
N PHE A 273 -15.34 7.20 -21.08
CA PHE A 273 -13.98 7.52 -20.68
C PHE A 273 -13.93 7.93 -19.21
N ARG A 274 -14.79 8.88 -18.80
CA ARG A 274 -14.91 9.30 -17.39
C ARG A 274 -15.20 8.11 -16.47
N GLN A 275 -16.17 7.27 -16.81
CA GLN A 275 -16.51 6.11 -16.00
C GLN A 275 -15.31 5.15 -15.85
N ILE A 276 -14.51 4.96 -16.89
CA ILE A 276 -13.31 4.12 -16.84
C ILE A 276 -12.24 4.73 -15.94
N VAL A 277 -12.01 6.05 -16.01
CA VAL A 277 -11.07 6.75 -15.11
C VAL A 277 -11.51 6.55 -13.66
N ARG A 278 -12.80 6.77 -13.37
CA ARG A 278 -13.37 6.56 -12.03
C ARG A 278 -13.25 5.11 -11.58
N ASP A 279 -13.54 4.15 -12.45
CA ASP A 279 -13.38 2.73 -12.14
C ASP A 279 -11.89 2.37 -11.91
N ALA A 280 -10.96 3.03 -12.59
CA ALA A 280 -9.52 2.85 -12.46
C ALA A 280 -8.94 3.48 -11.18
N SER A 281 -9.58 4.50 -10.64
CA SER A 281 -9.27 5.08 -9.32
C SER A 281 -10.01 4.39 -8.17
N ASN A 282 -11.14 3.71 -8.44
CA ASN A 282 -11.93 3.03 -7.42
C ASN A 282 -11.21 1.76 -6.89
N GLY A 283 -11.07 1.68 -5.57
CA GLY A 283 -10.73 0.44 -4.84
C GLY A 283 -9.24 0.18 -4.60
N ALA A 284 -8.34 1.12 -4.93
CA ALA A 284 -6.96 1.08 -4.49
C ALA A 284 -6.59 2.46 -3.96
N GLU A 285 -6.30 2.52 -2.67
CA GLU A 285 -5.93 3.74 -1.97
C GLU A 285 -4.49 4.18 -2.31
N GLY A 286 -4.19 5.50 -2.28
CA GLY A 286 -2.84 5.98 -2.60
C GLY A 286 -2.45 5.95 -4.10
N VAL A 287 -3.40 5.63 -4.98
CA VAL A 287 -3.15 5.47 -6.42
C VAL A 287 -3.54 6.69 -7.24
N THR A 288 -2.90 6.83 -8.39
CA THR A 288 -3.27 7.82 -9.42
C THR A 288 -3.40 7.15 -10.78
N VAL A 289 -4.26 7.71 -11.63
CA VAL A 289 -4.47 7.23 -13.00
C VAL A 289 -3.63 8.08 -13.95
N TRP A 290 -2.71 7.41 -14.64
CA TRP A 290 -1.77 8.03 -15.55
C TRP A 290 -2.22 7.80 -16.98
N ASP A 291 -2.16 8.85 -17.77
CA ASP A 291 -2.45 8.80 -19.19
C ASP A 291 -1.15 8.57 -19.97
N GLU A 292 -0.99 7.36 -20.50
CA GLU A 292 0.19 6.92 -21.26
C GLU A 292 0.07 7.20 -22.76
N GLY A 293 -1.02 7.85 -23.20
CA GLY A 293 -1.22 8.17 -24.61
C GLY A 293 -1.95 7.09 -25.40
N PRO A 294 -1.92 7.17 -26.74
CA PRO A 294 -2.56 6.19 -27.61
C PRO A 294 -1.75 4.88 -27.66
N LEU A 295 -2.44 3.74 -27.72
CA LEU A 295 -1.84 2.43 -27.97
C LEU A 295 -2.33 1.91 -29.33
N PRO A 296 -1.50 1.96 -30.38
CA PRO A 296 -1.92 1.54 -31.72
C PRO A 296 -2.28 0.05 -31.77
N ILE A 297 -3.41 -0.29 -32.37
CA ILE A 297 -3.89 -1.67 -32.50
C ILE A 297 -3.80 -2.12 -33.96
N LYS A 298 -3.11 -3.24 -34.19
CA LYS A 298 -3.04 -3.89 -35.50
C LYS A 298 -4.04 -5.05 -35.55
N LEU A 299 -4.94 -5.02 -36.52
CA LEU A 299 -5.96 -6.04 -36.71
C LEU A 299 -5.37 -7.31 -37.36
N PRO A 300 -6.05 -8.47 -37.26
CA PRO A 300 -5.58 -9.73 -37.86
C PRO A 300 -5.33 -9.67 -39.37
N ASN A 301 -6.02 -8.77 -40.09
CA ASN A 301 -5.83 -8.52 -41.51
C ASN A 301 -4.61 -7.64 -41.83
N GLY A 302 -3.84 -7.24 -40.82
CA GLY A 302 -2.64 -6.42 -40.94
C GLY A 302 -2.88 -4.90 -40.99
N LEU A 303 -4.14 -4.45 -41.07
CA LEU A 303 -4.49 -3.03 -41.06
C LEU A 303 -4.49 -2.46 -39.64
N MET A 304 -4.16 -1.17 -39.51
CA MET A 304 -4.30 -0.45 -38.24
C MET A 304 -5.77 -0.13 -37.98
N TYR A 305 -6.20 -0.25 -36.73
CA TYR A 305 -7.50 0.25 -36.31
C TYR A 305 -7.52 1.79 -36.42
N HIS A 306 -8.62 2.35 -36.92
CA HIS A 306 -8.70 3.76 -37.33
C HIS A 306 -9.35 4.68 -36.29
N GLU A 307 -10.13 4.13 -35.36
CA GLU A 307 -10.69 4.92 -34.25
C GLU A 307 -9.63 5.08 -33.14
N PRO A 308 -9.70 6.16 -32.35
CA PRO A 308 -8.70 6.47 -31.33
C PRO A 308 -8.65 5.40 -30.23
N THR A 309 -7.47 5.22 -29.64
CA THR A 309 -7.29 4.39 -28.45
C THR A 309 -6.63 5.22 -27.35
N ARG A 310 -6.83 4.83 -26.09
CA ARG A 310 -6.15 5.48 -24.96
C ARG A 310 -5.73 4.46 -23.92
N LEU A 311 -4.47 4.52 -23.52
CA LEU A 311 -3.90 3.67 -22.49
C LEU A 311 -3.84 4.44 -21.18
N LEU A 312 -4.53 3.93 -20.17
CA LEU A 312 -4.51 4.45 -18.82
C LEU A 312 -3.82 3.44 -17.90
N VAL A 313 -2.92 3.91 -17.05
CA VAL A 313 -2.17 3.08 -16.11
C VAL A 313 -2.38 3.60 -14.69
N THR A 314 -2.96 2.78 -13.83
CA THR A 314 -3.11 3.10 -12.40
C THR A 314 -1.81 2.75 -11.68
N ARG A 315 -1.19 3.74 -11.03
CA ARG A 315 0.06 3.57 -10.28
C ARG A 315 -0.08 3.91 -8.80
N ALA A 316 0.63 3.17 -7.97
CA ALA A 316 0.83 3.43 -6.55
C ALA A 316 2.22 4.03 -6.33
N TYR A 317 2.28 5.21 -5.71
CA TYR A 317 3.55 5.95 -5.52
C TYR A 317 4.51 5.26 -4.57
N ASP A 318 4.00 4.64 -3.53
CA ASP A 318 4.74 3.83 -2.55
C ASP A 318 5.45 2.62 -3.20
N ARG A 319 5.09 2.26 -4.44
CA ARG A 319 5.63 1.12 -5.20
C ARG A 319 6.48 1.53 -6.40
N MET A 320 6.69 2.82 -6.59
CA MET A 320 7.54 3.29 -7.67
C MET A 320 9.01 3.01 -7.36
N ALA A 321 9.74 2.51 -8.34
CA ALA A 321 11.18 2.28 -8.25
C ALA A 321 11.96 3.60 -8.21
N GLU A 322 11.42 4.65 -8.83
CA GLU A 322 12.00 5.98 -8.87
C GLU A 322 10.91 7.06 -8.96
N GLY A 323 11.20 8.24 -8.43
CA GLY A 323 10.36 9.42 -8.64
C GLY A 323 10.54 9.96 -10.06
N VAL A 324 9.43 10.33 -10.70
CA VAL A 324 9.44 10.98 -12.02
C VAL A 324 8.68 12.30 -11.96
N GLU A 325 9.10 13.24 -12.79
CA GLU A 325 8.39 14.51 -12.90
C GLU A 325 7.09 14.31 -13.66
N GLU A 326 6.01 14.86 -13.11
CA GLU A 326 4.65 14.63 -13.58
C GLU A 326 3.86 15.94 -13.72
N THR A 327 2.85 15.92 -14.58
CA THR A 327 1.91 17.01 -14.78
C THR A 327 0.50 16.49 -14.51
N SER A 328 -0.18 17.10 -13.53
CA SER A 328 -1.58 16.79 -13.22
C SER A 328 -2.52 17.69 -14.03
N PHE A 329 -3.60 17.12 -14.55
CA PHE A 329 -4.63 17.85 -15.27
C PHE A 329 -6.00 17.25 -14.99
N THR A 330 -7.04 18.05 -15.16
CA THR A 330 -8.43 17.60 -15.09
C THR A 330 -8.94 17.27 -16.48
N VAL A 331 -9.77 16.23 -16.55
CA VAL A 331 -10.57 15.88 -17.73
C VAL A 331 -12.05 15.97 -17.38
N THR A 332 -12.79 16.74 -18.18
CA THR A 332 -14.22 16.97 -17.97
C THR A 332 -14.98 16.59 -19.24
N PRO A 333 -15.91 15.61 -19.21
CA PRO A 333 -16.78 15.35 -20.34
C PRO A 333 -17.74 16.53 -20.55
N PRO A 334 -18.28 16.73 -21.77
CA PRO A 334 -19.32 17.72 -21.97
C PRO A 334 -20.56 17.35 -21.14
N PRO A 335 -21.40 18.34 -20.76
CA PRO A 335 -22.62 18.08 -20.02
C PRO A 335 -23.53 17.13 -20.79
N PHE A 336 -24.23 16.26 -20.04
CA PHE A 336 -25.17 15.33 -20.65
C PHE A 336 -26.34 16.15 -21.26
N PRO A 337 -26.79 15.86 -22.49
CA PRO A 337 -27.86 16.61 -23.13
C PRO A 337 -29.13 16.67 -22.26
N GLY A 338 -29.61 17.89 -21.97
CA GLY A 338 -30.81 18.12 -21.16
C GLY A 338 -30.57 18.18 -19.64
N THR A 339 -29.30 18.22 -19.21
CA THR A 339 -28.92 18.48 -17.81
C THR A 339 -28.16 19.81 -17.71
N GLU A 340 -28.45 20.59 -16.66
CA GLU A 340 -27.67 21.81 -16.34
C GLU A 340 -26.44 21.49 -15.49
N ASP A 341 -26.31 20.25 -15.01
CA ASP A 341 -25.19 19.81 -14.19
C ASP A 341 -23.91 19.73 -15.01
N THR A 342 -22.91 20.54 -14.63
CA THR A 342 -21.54 20.34 -15.07
C THR A 342 -21.00 19.05 -14.45
N PRO A 343 -20.59 18.06 -15.26
CA PRO A 343 -20.06 16.80 -14.75
C PRO A 343 -18.77 17.06 -13.95
N ASP A 344 -18.61 16.38 -12.82
CA ASP A 344 -17.38 16.53 -12.02
C ASP A 344 -16.14 16.18 -12.85
N PRO A 345 -15.05 16.95 -12.72
CA PRO A 345 -13.78 16.64 -13.36
C PRO A 345 -13.13 15.41 -12.73
N GLU A 346 -12.50 14.57 -13.55
CA GLU A 346 -11.58 13.54 -13.07
C GLU A 346 -10.14 14.04 -13.19
N ILE A 347 -9.25 13.59 -12.30
CA ILE A 347 -7.83 13.97 -12.31
C ILE A 347 -7.01 12.87 -12.97
N LEU A 348 -6.20 13.25 -13.95
CA LEU A 348 -5.20 12.40 -14.59
C LEU A 348 -3.80 12.99 -14.44
N VAL A 349 -2.81 12.13 -14.64
CA VAL A 349 -1.39 12.48 -14.58
C VAL A 349 -0.70 12.07 -15.87
N ARG A 350 0.24 12.88 -16.37
CA ARG A 350 1.17 12.53 -17.45
C ARG A 350 2.61 12.66 -16.98
N LYS A 351 3.48 11.77 -17.46
CA LYS A 351 4.94 11.95 -17.33
C LYS A 351 5.39 13.17 -18.12
N VAL A 352 6.28 13.95 -17.52
CA VAL A 352 7.01 14.98 -18.27
C VAL A 352 8.01 14.35 -19.23
N ASP A 353 8.66 13.26 -18.81
CA ASP A 353 9.54 12.45 -19.65
C ASP A 353 8.91 11.07 -19.95
N PRO A 354 8.36 10.85 -21.16
CA PRO A 354 7.72 9.59 -21.52
C PRO A 354 8.66 8.38 -21.55
N SER A 355 9.98 8.61 -21.61
CA SER A 355 10.97 7.53 -21.66
C SER A 355 11.18 6.84 -20.31
N LYS A 356 10.88 7.54 -19.21
CA LYS A 356 10.97 6.97 -17.87
C LYS A 356 9.81 6.03 -17.58
N GLU A 357 10.10 4.97 -16.84
CA GLU A 357 9.05 4.11 -16.28
C GLU A 357 9.26 3.88 -14.78
N PRO A 358 8.51 4.60 -13.92
CA PRO A 358 8.69 4.51 -12.48
C PRO A 358 8.17 3.19 -11.90
N GLY A 359 7.45 2.36 -12.67
CA GLY A 359 6.79 1.17 -12.15
C GLY A 359 5.60 1.50 -11.27
N GLY A 360 5.42 0.77 -10.17
CA GLY A 360 4.27 0.92 -9.26
C GLY A 360 2.92 0.59 -9.90
N ILE A 361 2.89 -0.19 -10.98
CA ILE A 361 1.70 -0.43 -11.80
C ILE A 361 0.76 -1.42 -11.13
N ILE A 362 -0.47 -1.01 -10.86
CA ILE A 362 -1.53 -1.87 -10.29
C ILE A 362 -2.50 -2.32 -11.37
N ARG A 363 -2.83 -1.44 -12.31
CA ARG A 363 -3.80 -1.71 -13.38
C ARG A 363 -3.38 -1.05 -14.69
N ILE A 364 -3.62 -1.75 -15.79
CA ILE A 364 -3.49 -1.22 -17.15
C ILE A 364 -4.87 -1.33 -17.82
N SER A 365 -5.41 -0.20 -18.25
CA SER A 365 -6.72 -0.08 -18.90
C SER A 365 -6.54 0.48 -20.31
N LEU A 366 -6.91 -0.30 -21.33
CA LEU A 366 -6.99 0.19 -22.70
C LEU A 366 -8.44 0.54 -23.03
N ILE A 367 -8.64 1.77 -23.49
CA ILE A 367 -9.92 2.24 -24.01
C ILE A 367 -9.83 2.26 -25.53
N ILE A 368 -10.70 1.49 -26.18
CA ILE A 368 -10.81 1.43 -27.63
C ILE A 368 -12.01 2.26 -28.04
N GLY A 369 -11.76 3.33 -28.79
CA GLY A 369 -12.79 4.17 -29.38
C GLY A 369 -13.69 3.39 -30.32
N ILE A 370 -14.94 3.81 -30.41
CA ILE A 370 -15.90 3.29 -31.38
C ILE A 370 -16.32 4.42 -32.31
N SER A 371 -16.87 4.08 -33.47
CA SER A 371 -17.31 5.08 -34.43
C SER A 371 -18.28 6.09 -33.80
N LYS A 372 -18.01 7.38 -34.02
CA LYS A 372 -18.88 8.50 -33.58
C LYS A 372 -20.30 8.44 -34.17
N SER A 373 -20.51 7.60 -35.20
CA SER A 373 -21.83 7.31 -35.76
C SER A 373 -22.71 6.45 -34.84
N VAL A 374 -22.10 5.68 -33.94
CA VAL A 374 -22.78 4.82 -32.95
C VAL A 374 -23.24 5.69 -31.78
N LEU A 375 -24.56 5.77 -31.60
CA LEU A 375 -25.18 6.57 -30.54
C LEU A 375 -25.02 5.92 -29.16
N TRP A 376 -25.31 4.61 -29.09
CA TRP A 376 -25.20 3.83 -27.87
C TRP A 376 -24.91 2.36 -28.21
N PRO A 377 -23.70 1.87 -27.89
CA PRO A 377 -23.33 0.48 -28.12
C PRO A 377 -24.10 -0.46 -27.18
N LYS A 378 -24.64 -1.57 -27.70
CA LYS A 378 -25.33 -2.56 -26.86
C LYS A 378 -24.31 -3.50 -26.22
N LEU A 379 -24.67 -4.00 -25.04
CA LEU A 379 -23.90 -5.03 -24.36
C LEU A 379 -23.79 -6.26 -25.27
N GLY A 380 -22.56 -6.72 -25.48
CA GLY A 380 -22.18 -7.86 -26.32
C GLY A 380 -21.85 -7.52 -27.77
N ASP A 381 -22.06 -6.28 -28.25
CA ASP A 381 -21.79 -5.90 -29.64
C ASP A 381 -20.30 -6.03 -30.01
N TYR A 382 -19.41 -5.84 -29.03
CA TYR A 382 -17.96 -5.74 -29.23
C TYR A 382 -17.19 -6.91 -28.62
N ALA A 383 -17.77 -7.61 -27.65
CA ALA A 383 -17.13 -8.68 -26.86
C ALA A 383 -16.43 -9.77 -27.69
N LYS A 384 -16.90 -10.05 -28.92
CA LYS A 384 -16.33 -11.09 -29.81
C LYS A 384 -15.71 -10.54 -31.08
N THR A 385 -15.51 -9.22 -31.16
CA THR A 385 -14.94 -8.59 -32.37
C THR A 385 -13.44 -8.83 -32.47
N SER A 386 -12.93 -8.84 -33.70
CA SER A 386 -11.49 -8.91 -33.96
C SER A 386 -10.72 -7.71 -33.41
N VAL A 387 -11.39 -6.56 -33.25
CA VAL A 387 -10.82 -5.35 -32.65
C VAL A 387 -10.60 -5.55 -31.16
N MET A 388 -11.60 -6.07 -30.43
CA MET A 388 -11.46 -6.40 -28.99
C MET A 388 -10.29 -7.36 -28.79
N GLN A 389 -10.24 -8.46 -29.53
CA GLN A 389 -9.14 -9.45 -29.46
C GLN A 389 -7.77 -8.86 -29.78
N ALA A 390 -7.69 -7.95 -30.76
CA ALA A 390 -6.44 -7.27 -31.09
C ALA A 390 -6.01 -6.30 -29.97
N GLY A 391 -6.96 -5.64 -29.31
CA GLY A 391 -6.71 -4.81 -28.13
C GLY A 391 -6.23 -5.63 -26.93
N GLU A 392 -6.87 -6.77 -26.65
CA GLU A 392 -6.42 -7.73 -25.62
C GLU A 392 -4.96 -8.14 -25.85
N LYS A 393 -4.62 -8.50 -27.09
CA LYS A 393 -3.25 -8.85 -27.47
C LYS A 393 -2.28 -7.67 -27.28
N ALA A 394 -2.65 -6.47 -27.71
CA ALA A 394 -1.79 -5.29 -27.59
C ALA A 394 -1.49 -4.91 -26.13
N VAL A 395 -2.50 -4.96 -25.25
CA VAL A 395 -2.31 -4.71 -23.81
C VAL A 395 -1.45 -5.79 -23.16
N LEU A 396 -1.64 -7.05 -23.54
CA LEU A 396 -0.80 -8.15 -23.05
C LEU A 396 0.65 -8.02 -23.49
N GLU A 397 0.91 -7.60 -24.73
CA GLU A 397 2.26 -7.31 -25.23
C GLU A 397 2.88 -6.12 -24.49
N TYR A 398 2.10 -5.06 -24.25
CA TYR A 398 2.55 -3.91 -23.45
C TYR A 398 2.94 -4.34 -22.01
N ALA A 399 2.11 -5.14 -21.33
CA ALA A 399 2.41 -5.67 -20.00
C ALA A 399 3.66 -6.55 -20.00
N LYS A 400 3.84 -7.42 -20.99
CA LYS A 400 5.06 -8.24 -21.14
C LYS A 400 6.32 -7.38 -21.30
N ASN A 401 6.24 -6.29 -22.06
CA ASN A 401 7.36 -5.37 -22.24
C ASN A 401 7.72 -4.64 -20.93
N LEU A 402 6.72 -4.23 -20.16
CA LEU A 402 6.93 -3.64 -18.83
C LEU A 402 7.57 -4.65 -17.85
N HIS A 403 7.12 -5.90 -17.90
CA HIS A 403 7.72 -6.97 -17.11
C HIS A 403 9.17 -7.21 -17.50
N ALA A 404 9.49 -7.28 -18.80
CA ALA A 404 10.87 -7.43 -19.28
C ALA A 404 11.79 -6.27 -18.84
N LYS A 405 11.24 -5.08 -18.61
CA LYS A 405 11.95 -3.91 -18.04
C LYS A 405 12.09 -3.96 -16.52
N GLY A 406 11.45 -4.91 -15.83
CA GLY A 406 11.50 -5.07 -14.38
C GLY A 406 10.65 -4.07 -13.59
N VAL A 407 9.66 -3.45 -14.24
CA VAL A 407 8.77 -2.45 -13.62
C VAL A 407 7.35 -2.96 -13.37
N LEU A 408 7.08 -4.22 -13.73
CA LEU A 408 5.78 -4.88 -13.58
C LEU A 408 5.95 -6.38 -13.34
N ASP A 409 5.43 -6.87 -12.22
CA ASP A 409 5.33 -8.31 -11.95
C ASP A 409 3.89 -8.80 -11.99
N ARG A 410 2.95 -7.97 -11.53
CA ARG A 410 1.53 -8.29 -11.46
C ARG A 410 0.67 -7.05 -11.67
N CYS A 411 -0.40 -7.18 -12.43
CA CYS A 411 -1.43 -6.14 -12.54
C CYS A 411 -2.77 -6.70 -13.02
N GLY A 412 -3.82 -5.93 -12.82
CA GLY A 412 -5.08 -6.14 -13.54
C GLY A 412 -4.99 -5.51 -14.93
N LEU A 413 -5.41 -6.23 -15.97
CA LEU A 413 -5.55 -5.70 -17.31
C LEU A 413 -7.03 -5.56 -17.64
N ARG A 414 -7.43 -4.43 -18.20
CA ARG A 414 -8.79 -4.22 -18.71
C ARG A 414 -8.74 -3.66 -20.12
N VAL A 415 -9.58 -4.21 -20.98
CA VAL A 415 -9.80 -3.69 -22.33
C VAL A 415 -11.26 -3.30 -22.44
N HIS A 416 -11.51 -2.05 -22.79
CA HIS A 416 -12.84 -1.48 -22.91
C HIS A 416 -13.14 -1.15 -24.36
N MET A 417 -14.28 -1.60 -24.88
CA MET A 417 -14.77 -1.21 -26.20
C MET A 417 -16.29 -1.12 -26.19
N GLY A 418 -16.82 0.07 -26.45
CA GLY A 418 -18.26 0.31 -26.28
C GLY A 418 -18.69 0.04 -24.83
N THR A 419 -19.77 -0.72 -24.63
CA THR A 419 -20.24 -1.15 -23.30
C THR A 419 -19.63 -2.47 -22.81
N ASP A 420 -18.78 -3.09 -23.63
CA ASP A 420 -18.12 -4.36 -23.31
C ASP A 420 -16.74 -4.14 -22.69
N ASP A 421 -16.37 -5.05 -21.81
CA ASP A 421 -15.04 -5.11 -21.22
C ASP A 421 -14.51 -6.55 -21.14
N SER A 422 -13.21 -6.68 -21.37
CA SER A 422 -12.44 -7.90 -21.12
C SER A 422 -11.50 -7.64 -19.96
N ILE A 423 -11.49 -8.54 -18.98
CA ILE A 423 -10.69 -8.43 -17.76
C ILE A 423 -9.72 -9.59 -17.69
N PHE A 424 -8.45 -9.28 -17.44
CA PHE A 424 -7.40 -10.27 -17.23
C PHE A 424 -6.59 -9.95 -15.98
N LYS A 425 -6.00 -10.97 -15.38
CA LYS A 425 -4.95 -10.83 -14.36
C LYS A 425 -3.65 -11.27 -15.01
N PHE A 426 -2.68 -10.38 -15.00
CA PHE A 426 -1.31 -10.67 -15.40
C PHE A 426 -0.50 -11.00 -14.14
N VAL A 427 0.17 -12.15 -14.13
CA VAL A 427 1.07 -12.58 -13.06
C VAL A 427 2.32 -13.15 -13.68
N ALA A 428 3.48 -12.56 -13.37
CA ALA A 428 4.79 -13.05 -13.75
C ALA A 428 5.63 -13.34 -12.49
N ASP A 429 6.73 -14.07 -12.67
CA ASP A 429 7.71 -14.23 -11.59
C ASP A 429 8.40 -12.89 -11.34
N PRO A 430 8.49 -12.42 -10.09
CA PRO A 430 9.13 -11.13 -9.82
C PRO A 430 10.60 -11.19 -10.18
N ILE A 431 11.17 -10.18 -10.85
CA ILE A 431 12.60 -10.24 -11.23
C ILE A 431 13.51 -10.37 -10.01
N HIS A 432 13.16 -9.70 -8.91
CA HIS A 432 13.84 -9.77 -7.61
C HIS A 432 12.89 -10.30 -6.55
N LEU A 433 13.35 -11.23 -5.69
CA LEU A 433 12.52 -11.78 -4.61
C LEU A 433 12.51 -10.93 -3.36
N THR A 434 13.59 -10.17 -3.15
CA THR A 434 13.71 -9.22 -2.05
C THR A 434 13.54 -7.79 -2.59
N PRO A 435 12.69 -6.95 -1.95
CA PRO A 435 12.64 -5.54 -2.28
C PRO A 435 13.97 -4.91 -1.82
N ALA A 436 14.93 -4.81 -2.73
CA ALA A 436 16.08 -3.95 -2.50
C ALA A 436 15.53 -2.54 -2.26
N LYS A 437 15.67 -2.00 -1.04
CA LYS A 437 15.54 -0.56 -0.79
C LYS A 437 16.34 0.14 -1.88
N THR A 438 15.64 0.82 -2.78
CA THR A 438 16.21 1.68 -3.83
C THR A 438 17.41 1.06 -4.56
N ARG A 439 17.12 0.33 -5.63
CA ARG A 439 18.16 -0.06 -6.60
C ARG A 439 18.80 1.23 -7.14
N ALA A 440 20.03 1.53 -6.76
CA ALA A 440 20.86 2.48 -7.50
C ALA A 440 20.93 1.95 -8.93
N LEU A 441 20.38 2.70 -9.87
CA LEU A 441 20.45 2.37 -11.30
C LEU A 441 21.93 2.18 -11.70
N PRO A 442 22.24 1.24 -12.59
CA PRO A 442 23.57 1.19 -13.21
C PRO A 442 23.81 2.49 -13.98
N ARG A 443 25.08 2.91 -14.05
CA ARG A 443 25.46 4.17 -14.69
C ARG A 443 25.07 4.14 -16.18
N PRO A 444 24.72 5.30 -16.79
CA PRO A 444 24.33 5.42 -18.19
C PRO A 444 25.32 4.84 -19.23
N SER A 445 26.54 4.47 -18.80
CA SER A 445 27.57 3.85 -19.62
C SER A 445 27.35 2.37 -19.94
N GLU A 446 26.36 1.68 -19.35
CA GLU A 446 26.18 0.22 -19.49
C GLU A 446 24.90 -0.21 -20.23
N LEU A 447 24.18 0.72 -20.88
CA LEU A 447 22.99 0.41 -21.68
C LEU A 447 23.16 0.88 -23.15
N GLY A 448 24.21 0.39 -23.81
CA GLY A 448 24.22 0.20 -25.26
C GLY A 448 23.99 -1.28 -25.53
N THR A 449 22.95 -1.71 -26.23
CA THR A 449 22.83 -1.52 -27.68
C THR A 449 21.39 -1.38 -28.18
N GLN A 450 21.27 -0.59 -29.24
CA GLN A 450 20.12 -0.46 -30.15
C GLN A 450 19.75 -1.81 -30.79
N ASP A 451 18.46 -2.13 -30.91
CA ASP A 451 17.77 -2.24 -32.21
C ASP A 451 16.30 -2.70 -32.11
N SER A 452 15.45 -2.02 -32.89
CA SER A 452 14.00 -2.23 -33.15
C SER A 452 13.07 -1.97 -31.95
N VAL A 453 12.23 -0.93 -31.92
CA VAL A 453 11.20 -0.56 -32.89
C VAL A 453 11.15 0.97 -33.04
N ALA A 454 11.26 1.47 -34.28
CA ALA A 454 10.99 2.86 -34.59
C ALA A 454 9.47 3.14 -34.54
N ALA A 455 9.02 4.09 -33.70
CA ALA A 455 7.78 4.83 -33.94
C ALA A 455 7.70 6.15 -33.14
N ALA A 456 7.68 7.25 -33.91
CA ALA A 456 7.32 8.64 -33.62
C ALA A 456 8.29 9.52 -32.77
N PRO A 457 8.58 10.77 -33.21
CA PRO A 457 9.35 11.73 -32.45
C PRO A 457 8.57 12.16 -31.21
N VAL A 458 9.24 12.06 -30.05
CA VAL A 458 8.71 12.48 -28.75
C VAL A 458 8.43 13.99 -28.81
N THR A 459 7.16 14.37 -28.92
CA THR A 459 6.71 15.72 -28.58
C THR A 459 7.03 15.95 -27.11
N ARG A 460 8.02 16.82 -26.85
CA ARG A 460 8.57 17.13 -25.52
C ARG A 460 7.61 17.91 -24.61
N ASP A 461 6.42 18.26 -25.08
CA ASP A 461 5.39 18.88 -24.26
C ASP A 461 4.24 17.88 -24.04
N PRO A 462 4.09 17.33 -22.82
CA PRO A 462 2.97 16.46 -22.46
C PRO A 462 1.60 17.09 -22.70
N MET A 463 1.52 18.43 -22.79
CA MET A 463 0.30 19.19 -23.08
C MET A 463 0.08 19.49 -24.56
N ALA A 464 1.04 19.17 -25.43
CA ALA A 464 0.84 19.27 -26.88
C ALA A 464 -0.08 18.17 -27.43
N ASP A 465 -0.27 17.08 -26.69
CA ASP A 465 -1.23 16.04 -27.05
C ASP A 465 -2.67 16.49 -26.75
N LYS A 466 -3.30 17.00 -27.81
CA LYS A 466 -4.71 17.44 -27.87
C LYS A 466 -5.69 16.32 -28.23
N SER A 467 -5.26 15.06 -28.27
CA SER A 467 -6.11 13.97 -28.76
C SER A 467 -7.29 13.68 -27.82
N LEU A 468 -7.18 14.02 -26.52
CA LEU A 468 -8.30 13.90 -25.59
C LEU A 468 -9.41 14.89 -25.95
N GLU A 469 -9.05 16.10 -26.37
CA GLU A 469 -9.98 17.13 -26.82
C GLU A 469 -10.54 16.82 -28.21
N THR A 470 -9.71 16.45 -29.19
CA THR A 470 -10.16 16.24 -30.57
C THR A 470 -10.88 14.92 -30.79
N ASP A 471 -10.37 13.84 -30.19
CA ASP A 471 -10.80 12.49 -30.54
C ASP A 471 -11.83 11.97 -29.54
N TRP A 472 -11.63 12.27 -28.25
CA TRP A 472 -12.51 11.87 -27.15
C TRP A 472 -13.52 12.94 -26.73
N ASN A 473 -13.42 14.16 -27.27
CA ASN A 473 -14.33 15.29 -26.98
C ASN A 473 -14.36 15.66 -25.48
N LEU A 474 -13.20 15.69 -24.83
CA LEU A 474 -13.04 16.08 -23.41
C LEU A 474 -12.52 17.52 -23.30
N THR A 475 -12.87 18.21 -22.21
CA THR A 475 -12.21 19.46 -21.83
C THR A 475 -11.05 19.15 -20.89
N VAL A 476 -9.86 19.66 -21.21
CA VAL A 476 -8.63 19.43 -20.44
C VAL A 476 -8.17 20.74 -19.80
N ALA A 477 -7.85 20.72 -18.50
CA ALA A 477 -7.27 21.88 -17.81
C ALA A 477 -6.11 21.47 -16.91
N VAL A 478 -4.95 22.12 -17.06
CA VAL A 478 -3.76 21.85 -16.24
C VAL A 478 -3.97 22.37 -14.82
N ARG A 479 -3.61 21.58 -13.81
CA ARG A 479 -3.62 22.03 -12.42
C ARG A 479 -2.28 22.70 -12.08
N PRO A 480 -2.28 23.83 -11.34
CA PRO A 480 -1.05 24.41 -10.84
C PRO A 480 -0.33 23.44 -9.89
N LYS A 481 1.00 23.37 -10.00
CA LYS A 481 1.87 22.54 -9.16
C LYS A 481 1.89 23.13 -7.74
N HIS A 482 1.56 22.33 -6.73
CA HIS A 482 1.77 22.67 -5.31
C HIS A 482 2.96 21.85 -4.79
N GLU A 483 3.95 22.50 -4.16
CA GLU A 483 5.30 21.95 -3.93
C GLU A 483 5.54 21.27 -2.56
N LEU A 484 4.53 21.00 -1.74
CA LEU A 484 4.75 20.36 -0.43
C LEU A 484 4.88 18.82 -0.51
N MET A 485 4.38 18.20 -1.58
CA MET A 485 4.51 16.78 -1.92
C MET A 485 4.69 16.68 -3.45
N GLY A 486 5.16 15.54 -3.99
CA GLY A 486 5.39 15.39 -5.44
C GLY A 486 4.19 15.75 -6.33
N SER A 487 2.96 15.66 -5.81
CA SER A 487 1.76 16.36 -6.30
C SER A 487 0.62 16.43 -5.26
N GLU A 488 -0.33 17.36 -5.43
CA GLU A 488 -1.56 17.45 -4.61
C GLU A 488 -2.39 16.16 -4.67
N SER A 489 -2.38 15.46 -5.82
CA SER A 489 -3.01 14.14 -5.96
C SER A 489 -2.38 13.08 -5.06
N GLN A 490 -1.07 13.12 -4.83
CA GLN A 490 -0.39 12.23 -3.90
C GLN A 490 -0.85 12.48 -2.46
N PHE A 491 -0.95 13.75 -2.05
CA PHE A 491 -1.40 14.12 -0.71
C PHE A 491 -2.84 13.64 -0.44
N GLN A 492 -3.77 13.88 -1.36
CA GLN A 492 -5.16 13.42 -1.20
C GLN A 492 -5.28 11.90 -1.24
N ALA A 493 -4.51 11.21 -2.09
CA ALA A 493 -4.53 9.75 -2.18
C ALA A 493 -3.96 9.09 -0.91
N ILE A 494 -2.90 9.64 -0.32
CA ILE A 494 -2.33 9.19 0.97
C ILE A 494 -3.31 9.47 2.11
N LYS A 495 -3.97 10.63 2.12
CA LYS A 495 -4.98 10.97 3.13
C LYS A 495 -6.17 10.00 3.08
N GLN A 496 -6.64 9.65 1.87
CA GLN A 496 -7.71 8.70 1.68
C GLN A 496 -7.29 7.26 2.02
N TYR A 497 -6.04 6.88 1.71
CA TYR A 497 -5.43 5.62 2.14
C TYR A 497 -5.47 5.43 3.64
N MET A 498 -4.94 6.42 4.35
CA MET A 498 -4.89 6.33 5.79
C MET A 498 -6.30 6.34 6.42
N LYS A 499 -7.27 7.02 5.79
CA LYS A 499 -8.68 7.05 6.22
C LYS A 499 -9.36 5.69 6.13
N GLU A 500 -9.18 4.97 5.04
CA GLU A 500 -9.82 3.66 4.85
C GLU A 500 -9.12 2.57 5.67
N LYS A 501 -7.77 2.56 5.73
CA LYS A 501 -7.02 1.68 6.66
C LYS A 501 -7.38 1.87 8.13
N ALA A 502 -7.78 3.08 8.53
CA ALA A 502 -8.21 3.31 9.90
C ALA A 502 -9.58 2.70 10.21
N LYS A 503 -10.45 2.50 9.21
CA LYS A 503 -11.78 1.88 9.42
C LYS A 503 -11.71 0.39 9.72
N THR A 504 -10.62 -0.28 9.32
CA THR A 504 -10.44 -1.73 9.49
C THR A 504 -9.66 -2.10 10.75
N ARG A 505 -9.21 -1.12 11.54
CA ARG A 505 -8.37 -1.31 12.73
C ARG A 505 -9.18 -1.18 14.00
N SER A 506 -8.79 -1.92 15.03
CA SER A 506 -9.42 -1.77 16.34
C SER A 506 -9.08 -0.40 16.96
N PRO A 507 -9.94 0.13 17.84
CA PRO A 507 -9.63 1.33 18.61
C PRO A 507 -8.30 1.24 19.39
N GLU A 508 -7.91 0.07 19.88
CA GLU A 508 -6.62 -0.11 20.56
C GLU A 508 -5.44 -0.04 19.58
N GLU A 509 -5.56 -0.60 18.38
CA GLU A 509 -4.51 -0.53 17.34
C GLU A 509 -4.28 0.90 16.88
N LEU A 510 -5.36 1.67 16.68
CA LEU A 510 -5.27 3.08 16.31
C LEU A 510 -4.65 3.92 17.43
N ARG A 511 -4.94 3.59 18.69
CA ARG A 511 -4.34 4.24 19.85
C ARG A 511 -2.86 3.91 19.98
N ALA A 512 -2.46 2.65 19.78
CA ALA A 512 -1.05 2.25 19.75
C ALA A 512 -0.27 2.98 18.64
N MET A 513 -0.86 3.12 17.44
CA MET A 513 -0.23 3.88 16.35
C MET A 513 -0.13 5.37 16.64
N ALA A 514 -1.18 5.99 17.21
CA ALA A 514 -1.17 7.40 17.54
C ALA A 514 -0.08 7.75 18.55
N LEU A 515 0.22 6.85 19.50
CA LEU A 515 1.33 7.00 20.45
C LEU A 515 2.70 7.04 19.77
N CYS A 516 2.87 6.38 18.63
CA CYS A 516 4.11 6.42 17.85
C CYS A 516 4.16 7.58 16.84
N THR A 517 3.04 7.91 16.19
CA THR A 517 3.01 8.94 15.13
C THR A 517 2.92 10.36 15.66
N ALA A 518 2.19 10.60 16.76
CA ALA A 518 1.99 11.95 17.29
C ALA A 518 3.31 12.65 17.73
N PRO A 519 4.25 11.97 18.41
CA PRO A 519 5.55 12.57 18.75
C PRO A 519 6.37 12.96 17.51
N LEU A 520 6.36 12.12 16.47
CA LEU A 520 7.05 12.40 15.21
C LEU A 520 6.48 13.62 14.49
N THR A 521 5.14 13.71 14.42
CA THR A 521 4.45 14.86 13.81
C THR A 521 4.67 16.14 14.62
N GLY A 522 4.58 16.06 15.94
CA GLY A 522 4.82 17.21 16.83
C GLY A 522 6.26 17.73 16.73
N ARG A 523 7.24 16.81 16.70
CA ARG A 523 8.65 17.14 16.49
C ARG A 523 8.86 17.86 15.16
N PHE A 524 8.35 17.27 14.08
CA PHE A 524 8.47 17.84 12.73
C PHE A 524 7.84 19.23 12.64
N PHE A 525 6.64 19.41 13.21
CA PHE A 525 5.99 20.72 13.28
C PHE A 525 6.87 21.76 13.96
N LEU A 526 7.46 21.44 15.11
CA LEU A 526 8.33 22.36 15.85
C LEU A 526 9.63 22.66 15.09
N GLU A 527 10.27 21.65 14.49
CA GLU A 527 11.51 21.82 13.73
C GLU A 527 11.33 22.70 12.48
N VAL A 528 10.19 22.56 11.79
CA VAL A 528 9.89 23.34 10.58
C VAL A 528 9.55 24.80 10.90
N ASN A 529 8.82 25.05 11.99
CA ASN A 529 8.40 26.40 12.38
C ASN A 529 9.48 27.16 13.18
N PHE A 530 10.41 26.45 13.83
CA PHE A 530 11.49 27.01 14.64
C PHE A 530 12.87 26.48 14.22
N PRO A 531 13.33 26.79 12.99
CA PRO A 531 14.58 26.27 12.46
C PRO A 531 15.78 26.75 13.30
N GLY A 532 16.68 25.82 13.64
CA GLY A 532 17.88 26.10 14.43
C GLY A 532 17.65 26.19 15.94
N CYS A 533 16.44 25.86 16.41
CA CYS A 533 16.12 25.71 17.83
C CYS A 533 16.24 24.24 18.26
N GLU A 534 16.50 24.01 19.54
CA GLU A 534 16.55 22.66 20.12
C GLU A 534 15.14 22.18 20.45
N VAL A 535 14.70 21.10 19.81
CA VAL A 535 13.41 20.48 20.08
C VAL A 535 13.63 19.24 20.94
N SER A 536 13.04 19.23 22.14
CA SER A 536 13.11 18.12 23.08
C SER A 536 11.73 17.58 23.43
N GLU A 537 11.72 16.27 23.73
CA GLU A 537 10.60 15.56 24.32
C GLU A 537 10.81 15.49 25.83
N GLU A 538 9.86 16.01 26.61
CA GLU A 538 9.96 16.11 28.07
C GLU A 538 9.18 14.99 28.79
N GLY A 539 8.59 14.06 28.03
CA GLY A 539 7.77 12.96 28.55
C GLY A 539 6.32 13.35 28.84
N PRO A 540 5.62 12.58 29.70
CA PRO A 540 4.21 12.81 30.03
C PRO A 540 3.93 14.21 30.59
N PHE A 541 2.76 14.77 30.26
CA PHE A 541 2.42 16.14 30.64
C PHE A 541 2.29 16.27 32.17
N PRO A 542 3.03 17.20 32.81
CA PRO A 542 2.97 17.39 34.27
C PRO A 542 1.73 18.19 34.69
N VAL A 543 1.05 17.73 35.74
CA VAL A 543 -0.10 18.41 36.34
C VAL A 543 0.18 18.66 37.82
N VAL A 544 0.00 19.93 38.23
CA VAL A 544 0.08 20.32 39.63
C VAL A 544 -1.33 20.25 40.22
N LEU A 545 -1.52 19.39 41.21
CA LEU A 545 -2.79 19.28 41.92
C LEU A 545 -3.01 20.51 42.83
N PRO A 546 -4.26 20.82 43.24
CA PRO A 546 -4.57 21.99 44.07
C PRO A 546 -3.82 22.02 45.42
N ASP A 547 -3.32 20.88 45.88
CA ASP A 547 -2.53 20.73 47.11
C ASP A 547 -1.01 20.95 46.90
N GLY A 548 -0.59 21.25 45.67
CA GLY A 548 0.81 21.50 45.30
C GLY A 548 1.62 20.24 44.96
N THR A 549 1.00 19.06 44.97
CA THR A 549 1.66 17.82 44.52
C THR A 549 1.67 17.70 43.00
N GLU A 550 2.73 17.12 42.44
CA GLU A 550 2.84 16.88 40.99
C GLU A 550 2.44 15.45 40.65
N THR A 551 1.59 15.33 39.62
CA THR A 551 1.25 14.07 38.97
C THR A 551 1.49 14.21 37.46
N VAL A 552 1.43 13.10 36.73
CA VAL A 552 1.55 13.10 35.28
C VAL A 552 0.27 12.59 34.63
N VAL A 553 -0.04 13.11 33.45
CA VAL A 553 -1.15 12.59 32.65
C VAL A 553 -0.62 11.50 31.75
N GLU A 554 -0.87 10.24 32.11
CA GLU A 554 -0.47 9.09 31.31
C GLU A 554 -1.00 9.21 29.87
N ASN A 555 -0.17 8.82 28.90
CA ASN A 555 -0.47 8.85 27.46
C ASN A 555 -0.55 10.25 26.82
N THR A 556 -0.15 11.32 27.50
CA THR A 556 0.15 12.63 26.89
C THR A 556 1.64 12.80 26.64
N LEU A 557 2.02 13.77 25.83
CA LEU A 557 3.42 14.11 25.62
C LEU A 557 3.65 15.62 25.57
N LEU A 558 4.60 16.10 26.36
CA LEU A 558 5.08 17.48 26.33
C LEU A 558 6.32 17.59 25.43
N MET A 559 6.28 18.51 24.47
CA MET A 559 7.44 18.86 23.66
C MET A 559 7.74 20.35 23.80
N LEU A 560 9.02 20.70 23.84
CA LEU A 560 9.48 22.08 23.97
C LEU A 560 10.45 22.41 22.84
N ALA A 561 10.33 23.62 22.29
CA ALA A 561 11.34 24.21 21.41
C ALA A 561 12.08 25.30 22.17
N ARG A 562 13.41 25.21 22.22
CA ARG A 562 14.29 26.14 22.92
C ARG A 562 15.22 26.86 21.95
N ASP A 563 15.24 28.19 22.03
CA ASP A 563 16.26 29.01 21.37
C ASP A 563 17.48 29.15 22.29
N PRO A 564 18.62 28.52 21.96
CA PRO A 564 19.83 28.58 22.80
C PRO A 564 20.38 29.99 22.95
N LYS A 565 19.95 30.95 22.12
CA LYS A 565 20.36 32.37 22.22
C LYS A 565 19.64 33.13 23.34
N GLN A 566 18.59 32.57 23.93
CA GLN A 566 17.73 33.25 24.90
C GLN A 566 17.86 32.71 26.34
N GLU A 567 18.84 31.84 26.61
CA GLU A 567 19.10 31.28 27.95
C GLU A 567 19.19 32.36 29.05
N PRO A 568 18.52 32.18 30.21
CA PRO A 568 17.73 31.02 30.63
C PRO A 568 16.28 30.99 30.09
N SER A 569 15.82 32.08 29.48
CA SER A 569 14.47 32.25 28.91
C SER A 569 14.36 31.64 27.50
N SER A 570 14.83 30.40 27.33
CA SER A 570 15.01 29.79 26.02
C SER A 570 13.75 29.18 25.41
N ILE A 571 12.70 28.88 26.20
CA ILE A 571 11.50 28.21 25.68
C ILE A 571 10.69 29.18 24.80
N ILE A 572 10.69 28.94 23.49
CA ILE A 572 9.97 29.73 22.48
C ILE A 572 8.73 29.03 21.93
N ALA A 573 8.58 27.73 22.19
CA ALA A 573 7.32 27.02 21.97
C ALA A 573 7.15 25.86 22.94
N ALA A 574 5.90 25.61 23.32
CA ALA A 574 5.52 24.44 24.11
C ALA A 574 4.31 23.77 23.47
N MET A 575 4.40 22.46 23.28
CA MET A 575 3.37 21.65 22.64
C MET A 575 2.89 20.56 23.59
N ASN A 576 1.57 20.49 23.79
CA ASN A 576 0.89 19.40 24.49
C ASN A 576 0.24 18.46 23.46
N LEU A 577 0.75 17.24 23.35
CA LEU A 577 0.17 16.18 22.52
C LEU A 577 -0.79 15.35 23.37
N VAL A 578 -2.07 15.41 23.04
CA VAL A 578 -3.14 14.78 23.81
C VAL A 578 -3.61 13.51 23.11
N PRO A 579 -3.80 12.38 23.83
CA PRO A 579 -4.21 11.12 23.23
C PRO A 579 -5.65 11.18 22.72
N LEU A 580 -5.99 10.18 21.90
CA LEU A 580 -7.33 9.98 21.32
C LEU A 580 -8.40 9.88 22.44
N PRO A 581 -9.38 10.80 22.50
CA PRO A 581 -10.32 10.91 23.63
C PRO A 581 -11.29 9.72 23.74
N ASN A 582 -11.52 8.96 22.67
CA ASN A 582 -12.38 7.76 22.67
C ASN A 582 -12.03 6.82 21.51
N GLY A 583 -12.65 5.62 21.47
CA GLY A 583 -12.41 4.64 20.40
C GLY A 583 -12.97 5.02 19.02
N GLU A 584 -13.71 6.14 18.92
CA GLU A 584 -14.14 6.74 17.66
C GLU A 584 -13.18 7.80 17.14
N ALA A 585 -12.27 8.30 17.98
CA ALA A 585 -11.28 9.28 17.59
C ALA A 585 -10.20 8.62 16.75
N ASN A 586 -9.95 9.18 15.57
CA ASN A 586 -8.87 8.77 14.68
C ASN A 586 -8.47 9.98 13.81
N MET A 587 -7.21 9.98 13.31
CA MET A 587 -6.62 11.03 12.45
C MET A 587 -7.41 11.36 11.19
N TYR A 588 -8.42 10.55 10.87
CA TYR A 588 -9.10 10.53 9.60
C TYR A 588 -10.62 10.70 9.71
N SER A 589 -11.11 10.94 10.93
CA SER A 589 -12.50 11.25 11.23
C SER A 589 -12.83 12.65 10.75
N ASP A 590 -14.05 12.88 10.26
CA ASP A 590 -14.50 14.23 9.89
C ASP A 590 -14.96 15.04 11.11
N LYS A 591 -15.02 14.42 12.31
CA LYS A 591 -15.30 15.10 13.57
C LYS A 591 -14.15 16.04 13.93
N SER A 592 -14.51 17.23 14.44
CA SER A 592 -13.57 18.16 15.05
C SER A 592 -13.53 17.95 16.56
N TRP A 593 -12.35 18.08 17.14
CA TRP A 593 -12.06 17.89 18.55
C TRP A 593 -11.80 19.20 19.30
N LEU A 594 -11.73 20.32 18.58
CA LEU A 594 -11.37 21.65 19.12
C LEU A 594 -12.28 22.09 20.27
N GLU A 595 -13.58 21.84 20.18
CA GLU A 595 -14.56 22.29 21.18
C GLU A 595 -14.81 21.29 22.31
N THR A 596 -14.07 20.18 22.35
CA THR A 596 -14.31 19.13 23.34
C THR A 596 -13.79 19.52 24.74
N PRO A 597 -14.41 19.00 25.82
CA PRO A 597 -13.92 19.24 27.18
C PRO A 597 -12.47 18.82 27.39
N VAL A 598 -12.05 17.73 26.74
CA VAL A 598 -10.68 17.19 26.82
C VAL A 598 -9.66 18.15 26.18
N MET A 599 -10.00 18.75 25.03
CA MET A 599 -9.14 19.74 24.38
C MET A 599 -9.01 21.02 25.22
N LYS A 600 -10.14 21.52 25.76
CA LYS A 600 -10.16 22.70 26.62
C LYS A 600 -9.37 22.49 27.91
N GLU A 601 -9.50 21.33 28.53
CA GLU A 601 -8.73 20.98 29.73
C GLU A 601 -7.22 20.89 29.42
N ALA A 602 -6.85 20.37 28.24
CA ALA A 602 -5.46 20.33 27.80
C ALA A 602 -4.86 21.72 27.54
N ASP A 603 -5.63 22.65 26.97
CA ASP A 603 -5.25 24.06 26.82
C ASP A 603 -5.04 24.72 28.20
N GLU A 604 -5.96 24.51 29.14
CA GLU A 604 -5.85 25.06 30.51
C GLU A 604 -4.61 24.53 31.24
N ARG A 605 -4.29 23.24 31.09
CA ARG A 605 -3.08 22.62 31.66
C ARG A 605 -1.81 23.19 31.04
N LEU A 606 -1.77 23.39 29.71
CA LEU A 606 -0.66 24.03 29.02
C LEU A 606 -0.43 25.46 29.50
N LEU A 607 -1.52 26.21 29.70
CA LEU A 607 -1.45 27.57 30.26
C LEU A 607 -0.87 27.57 31.68
N GLN A 608 -1.30 26.65 32.55
CA GLN A 608 -0.78 26.56 33.92
C GLN A 608 0.72 26.21 33.94
N LEU A 609 1.15 25.29 33.08
CA LEU A 609 2.57 24.93 32.94
C LEU A 609 3.40 26.13 32.48
N LEU A 610 2.96 26.85 31.45
CA LEU A 610 3.67 28.03 30.94
C LEU A 610 3.72 29.17 31.96
N LYS A 611 2.66 29.39 32.75
CA LYS A 611 2.69 30.32 33.90
C LYS A 611 3.79 29.97 34.91
N ARG A 612 3.93 28.68 35.23
CA ARG A 612 4.96 28.20 36.16
C ARG A 612 6.36 28.39 35.57
N LEU A 613 6.60 27.92 34.35
CA LEU A 613 7.88 28.04 33.67
C LEU A 613 8.29 29.52 33.46
N ASN A 614 7.32 30.41 33.27
CA ASN A 614 7.56 31.84 33.19
C ASN A 614 7.99 32.43 34.54
N LYS A 615 7.37 32.01 35.66
CA LYS A 615 7.82 32.40 37.02
C LYS A 615 9.23 31.91 37.32
N GLU A 616 9.63 30.78 36.75
CA GLU A 616 11.00 30.23 36.80
C GLU A 616 11.98 30.94 35.83
N GLY A 617 11.50 31.88 35.01
CA GLY A 617 12.33 32.63 34.06
C GLY A 617 12.73 31.85 32.80
N LYS A 618 12.10 30.70 32.53
CA LYS A 618 12.46 29.77 31.44
C LYS A 618 11.77 30.06 30.10
N VAL A 619 10.65 30.77 30.12
CA VAL A 619 9.86 31.11 28.93
C VAL A 619 10.40 32.38 28.26
N SER A 620 10.45 32.39 26.93
CA SER A 620 10.89 33.53 26.15
C SER A 620 10.11 34.80 26.48
N LYS A 621 10.84 35.91 26.58
CA LYS A 621 10.28 37.25 26.80
C LYS A 621 9.81 37.92 25.50
N VAL A 622 10.10 37.31 24.34
CA VAL A 622 9.82 37.89 23.02
C VAL A 622 8.53 37.30 22.46
N ASP A 623 8.49 35.97 22.33
CA ASP A 623 7.34 35.24 21.82
C ASP A 623 7.41 33.78 22.30
N CYS A 624 6.29 33.23 22.74
CA CYS A 624 6.18 31.82 23.09
C CYS A 624 4.89 31.26 22.49
N MET A 625 5.04 30.36 21.52
CA MET A 625 3.92 29.65 20.90
C MET A 625 3.46 28.50 21.80
N ALA A 626 2.19 28.50 22.18
CA ALA A 626 1.55 27.40 22.88
C ALA A 626 0.70 26.60 21.89
N VAL A 627 0.94 25.29 21.77
CA VAL A 627 0.20 24.42 20.86
C VAL A 627 -0.39 23.25 21.64
N THR A 628 -1.69 23.03 21.53
CA THR A 628 -2.27 21.75 21.94
C THR A 628 -2.69 21.03 20.68
N MET A 629 -2.26 19.78 20.53
CA MET A 629 -2.61 18.97 19.38
C MET A 629 -3.30 17.69 19.84
N MET A 630 -4.46 17.45 19.24
CA MET A 630 -5.27 16.26 19.45
C MET A 630 -5.62 15.72 18.07
N VAL A 631 -5.03 14.58 17.72
CA VAL A 631 -5.33 13.87 16.47
C VAL A 631 -4.87 14.66 15.23
N LYS A 632 -5.79 15.33 14.53
CA LYS A 632 -5.54 16.17 13.35
C LYS A 632 -5.86 17.65 13.63
N ASP A 633 -6.46 17.92 14.78
CA ASP A 633 -6.88 19.25 15.19
C ASP A 633 -5.86 19.79 16.18
N ALA A 634 -5.57 21.09 16.07
CA ALA A 634 -4.68 21.74 16.99
C ALA A 634 -5.15 23.18 17.25
N THR A 635 -4.95 23.62 18.48
CA THR A 635 -5.08 25.01 18.89
C THR A 635 -3.67 25.61 18.96
N ILE A 636 -3.51 26.83 18.45
CA ILE A 636 -2.25 27.57 18.49
C ILE A 636 -2.52 28.93 19.08
N TYR A 637 -1.82 29.24 20.17
CA TYR A 637 -1.92 30.51 20.86
C TYR A 637 -0.56 31.14 21.06
N LYS A 638 -0.58 32.45 21.23
CA LYS A 638 0.52 33.21 21.80
C LYS A 638 0.38 33.23 23.32
N PHE A 639 1.43 32.86 24.04
CA PHE A 639 1.49 33.07 25.49
C PHE A 639 1.98 34.49 25.79
N VAL A 640 1.13 35.30 26.44
CA VAL A 640 1.34 36.75 26.60
C VAL A 640 1.25 37.15 28.07
N ASP A 641 2.04 38.16 28.44
CA ASP A 641 2.10 38.77 29.77
C ASP A 641 2.43 37.79 30.91
N GLY A 642 2.84 36.56 30.58
CA GLY A 642 3.06 35.52 31.58
C GLY A 642 1.79 34.93 32.18
N GLU A 643 0.61 35.26 31.65
CA GLU A 643 -0.67 34.99 32.33
C GLU A 643 -1.79 34.42 31.46
N ARG A 644 -1.75 34.54 30.14
CA ARG A 644 -2.88 34.15 29.29
C ARG A 644 -2.47 33.74 27.88
N PHE A 645 -3.40 33.08 27.21
CA PHE A 645 -3.34 32.80 25.78
C PHE A 645 -4.10 33.87 25.01
N GLU A 646 -3.50 34.32 23.91
CA GLU A 646 -4.12 35.15 22.89
C GLU A 646 -4.00 34.47 21.52
N ASP A 647 -4.99 34.66 20.66
CA ASP A 647 -4.89 34.20 19.28
C ASP A 647 -3.80 34.98 18.54
N TYR A 648 -3.02 34.29 17.72
CA TYR A 648 -2.13 34.95 16.77
C TYR A 648 -2.95 35.68 15.69
N SER A 649 -2.39 36.74 15.11
CA SER A 649 -3.02 37.41 13.96
C SER A 649 -3.14 36.45 12.77
N ASP A 650 -4.16 36.66 11.93
CA ASP A 650 -4.37 35.87 10.70
C ASP A 650 -3.11 35.82 9.81
N GLU A 651 -2.39 36.92 9.72
CA GLU A 651 -1.12 37.04 8.98
C GLU A 651 -0.02 36.15 9.55
N ARG A 652 0.04 36.00 10.88
CA ARG A 652 1.01 35.13 11.54
C ARG A 652 0.58 33.67 11.43
N MET A 653 -0.73 33.39 11.55
CA MET A 653 -1.28 32.05 11.35
C MET A 653 -1.06 31.54 9.91
N ALA A 654 -1.14 32.41 8.91
CA ALA A 654 -0.84 32.06 7.52
C ALA A 654 0.63 31.67 7.26
N GLN A 655 1.55 32.04 8.16
CA GLN A 655 2.97 31.69 8.06
C GLN A 655 3.31 30.36 8.76
N VAL A 656 2.39 29.82 9.57
CA VAL A 656 2.59 28.54 10.24
C VAL A 656 2.57 27.42 9.21
N LYS A 657 3.63 26.61 9.22
CA LYS A 657 3.79 25.46 8.35
C LYS A 657 3.30 24.22 9.08
N TRP A 658 2.21 23.64 8.60
CA TRP A 658 1.61 22.43 9.20
C TRP A 658 2.31 21.12 8.81
N GLY A 659 3.26 21.21 7.88
CA GLY A 659 3.97 20.08 7.28
C GLY A 659 3.59 19.90 5.83
#